data_AF-A0A137Q3L1-F1
#
_entry.id   AF-A0A137Q3L1-F1
#
_cell.length_a   1.000
_cell.length_b   1.000
_cell.length_c   1.000
_cell.angle_alpha   90.00
_cell.angle_beta   90.00
_cell.angle_gamma   90.00
#
_symmetry.space_group_name_H-M   'P 1'
#
loop_
_entity.id
_entity.type
_entity.pdbx_description
1 polymer ?
#
loop_
_entity_poly.entity_id
_entity_poly.type
_entity_poly.pdbx_seq_one_letter_code
_entity_poly.pdbx_strand_id
1 'polypeptide(L)'
;MNNTVVMPLDSIVTALIVPFAVVVHVTYLQCPLSQLHLYFKPLLLSSTLLSTLTSHGHSTLTLSTLSSTPPSGSNQRGEPLQVPEETPRIARSLGDKHTVTDNRNEIAKQMEQEMLTCPLDEFQKTYLPFIPFDTDINKCAENLVGKNIFKKDENTNTYRWREDLSKRLQNEKEIKAFSFLKGFADVVAKHKFSQLDEQRLDKPLLVYEDYPTKHVFSELHCSDFKDDGYFKLTQLKDPELGRLASSPETPLATSDIVVVAEYKKKLDPKNLFDNRCKVLSAANHIMNDDPRRSYMFGITIEGSKMSLWYFSRSHSTKSEDLDFIEQPGKVISIFLSFLFGKPTRLGFDPAVRRYQWQGKIHYEYKVASRGGGRYFKTLGSLASYRPNRITGRMTRVWRTVEIDAFGGKKISNREFALKDVWLDSNAPTEKKIQEDIFDAVEAEKMKRDRGEVSCLDCIKSWNAQQRDKLESLLETGEYRNLFMKIECESVGGCTTIRKPDAATPDPGLLKAATKGPVESRSWTLDGADRSRDSPGSVHPVPVVPAASGGNTNRRSYSPKQRYLLVYGEVGRALHQLKSFKDVFQSLRDVVYVMYIAGWVHRDVSTGNIIVIGSGDSLYGKLSDLEYARVFGPRSCSAAQDPKTGTPFFMAHEYLSGEWLWNPGLEEDTEGIFEEMKTSSEQPQRVPPPSTPFLNSRREIAYNFQYDLESVWWIALYCLLDCVEYDRSRARAGRIFGNVLRVLDARRRIFTEGSRLREVLTSDLHPKLQSPFLTQIVLAHKALYSSYTKREKNDQVGNPAAYSQICEIMLFNAESCLALCMEAQDLPAFVPSGYTTNDVPSTEKPGTFSKRPYSQRSDNDGSNEAGPSSPKRARVLVPEGLLHYNAPDP
;
A
#
# COMPACT_ATOMS: atom_id res chain seq x y z
N MET A 1 -23.98 -64.37 17.49
CA MET A 1 -24.96 -65.46 17.72
C MET A 1 -26.00 -64.91 18.68
N ASN A 2 -27.28 -64.78 18.38
CA ASN A 2 -28.08 -64.83 17.17
C ASN A 2 -29.17 -63.78 17.43
N ASN A 3 -29.38 -62.82 16.51
CA ASN A 3 -30.29 -62.96 15.36
C ASN A 3 -31.68 -63.40 15.85
N THR A 4 -32.80 -62.74 15.55
CA THR A 4 -33.25 -62.11 14.30
C THR A 4 -34.60 -61.46 14.70
N VAL A 5 -35.10 -60.33 14.17
CA VAL A 5 -35.68 -60.17 12.84
C VAL A 5 -35.84 -58.67 12.52
N VAL A 6 -35.02 -58.20 11.57
CA VAL A 6 -35.22 -57.27 10.44
C VAL A 6 -36.48 -56.38 10.37
N MET A 7 -36.31 -55.05 10.42
CA MET A 7 -36.35 -54.11 9.27
C MET A 7 -35.79 -52.72 9.70
N PRO A 8 -35.03 -51.97 8.85
CA PRO A 8 -34.19 -50.86 9.32
C PRO A 8 -34.71 -49.44 9.04
N LEU A 9 -34.51 -48.57 10.04
CA LEU A 9 -33.83 -47.26 10.07
C LEU A 9 -33.97 -46.28 8.87
N ASP A 10 -34.03 -44.96 9.04
CA ASP A 10 -34.19 -44.10 10.22
C ASP A 10 -34.46 -42.65 9.76
N SER A 11 -34.86 -41.85 10.73
CA SER A 11 -35.30 -40.46 10.63
C SER A 11 -34.16 -39.42 10.67
N ILE A 12 -34.34 -38.34 9.90
CA ILE A 12 -34.08 -36.91 10.20
C ILE A 12 -32.61 -36.44 10.46
N VAL A 13 -32.13 -35.49 9.63
CA VAL A 13 -31.51 -34.18 9.96
C VAL A 13 -30.53 -33.70 8.84
N THR A 14 -30.98 -32.65 8.13
CA THR A 14 -30.28 -31.40 7.73
C THR A 14 -29.17 -31.33 6.66
N ALA A 15 -29.45 -30.45 5.69
CA ALA A 15 -28.60 -29.59 4.85
C ALA A 15 -27.76 -30.22 3.72
N LEU A 16 -28.11 -29.87 2.47
CA LEU A 16 -27.24 -29.32 1.40
C LEU A 16 -27.89 -29.50 0.00
N ILE A 17 -28.12 -28.36 -0.67
CA ILE A 17 -27.95 -28.02 -2.12
C ILE A 17 -28.69 -28.84 -3.21
N VAL A 18 -29.04 -28.13 -4.31
CA VAL A 18 -29.07 -28.52 -5.75
C VAL A 18 -30.51 -28.49 -6.35
N PRO A 19 -30.78 -28.14 -7.64
CA PRO A 19 -30.16 -27.22 -8.63
C PRO A 19 -31.15 -26.41 -9.55
N PHE A 20 -30.58 -25.54 -10.40
CA PHE A 20 -30.92 -25.20 -11.81
C PHE A 20 -32.36 -24.90 -12.32
N ALA A 21 -32.42 -23.77 -13.04
CA ALA A 21 -33.09 -23.49 -14.33
C ALA A 21 -34.61 -23.18 -14.39
N VAL A 22 -34.93 -21.93 -14.77
CA VAL A 22 -36.13 -21.51 -15.54
C VAL A 22 -35.74 -20.25 -16.35
N VAL A 23 -35.43 -20.36 -17.65
CA VAL A 23 -36.31 -20.11 -18.83
C VAL A 23 -37.12 -18.81 -18.73
N VAL A 24 -36.65 -17.74 -19.39
CA VAL A 24 -37.42 -16.50 -19.61
C VAL A 24 -38.09 -16.57 -20.97
N HIS A 25 -39.43 -16.59 -20.96
CA HIS A 25 -40.28 -16.51 -22.14
C HIS A 25 -40.76 -15.07 -22.35
N VAL A 26 -40.57 -14.57 -23.56
CA VAL A 26 -41.09 -13.31 -24.09
C VAL A 26 -42.59 -13.43 -24.37
N THR A 27 -43.37 -12.39 -24.06
CA THR A 27 -44.69 -12.14 -24.68
C THR A 27 -44.95 -10.64 -24.83
N TYR A 28 -45.71 -10.31 -25.87
CA TYR A 28 -45.90 -9.02 -26.55
C TYR A 28 -47.36 -8.52 -26.37
N LEU A 29 -47.60 -7.24 -26.74
CA LEU A 29 -48.90 -6.53 -26.96
C LEU A 29 -49.53 -5.88 -25.69
N GLN A 30 -50.13 -4.68 -25.66
CA GLN A 30 -50.68 -3.76 -26.68
C GLN A 30 -50.99 -2.36 -26.02
N CYS A 31 -51.04 -1.28 -26.83
CA CYS A 31 -51.39 0.15 -26.57
C CYS A 31 -52.81 0.41 -25.97
N PRO A 32 -53.26 1.64 -25.56
CA PRO A 32 -53.02 2.95 -26.21
C PRO A 32 -52.93 4.26 -25.35
N LEU A 33 -52.69 5.35 -26.08
CA LEU A 33 -52.49 6.77 -25.74
C LEU A 33 -53.61 7.51 -24.98
N SER A 34 -53.21 8.52 -24.18
CA SER A 34 -53.69 9.93 -24.10
C SER A 34 -53.23 10.52 -22.74
N GLN A 35 -52.70 11.73 -22.51
CA GLN A 35 -52.75 13.05 -23.14
C GLN A 35 -51.47 13.88 -22.82
N LEU A 36 -51.11 14.74 -23.79
CA LEU A 36 -50.51 16.08 -23.73
C LEU A 36 -49.23 16.46 -22.93
N HIS A 37 -48.23 16.93 -23.72
CA HIS A 37 -47.41 18.16 -23.61
C HIS A 37 -46.58 18.40 -22.32
N LEU A 38 -45.25 18.59 -22.36
CA LEU A 38 -44.49 19.57 -23.14
C LEU A 38 -43.06 19.08 -23.53
N TYR A 39 -42.69 19.37 -24.79
CA TYR A 39 -41.32 19.42 -25.32
C TYR A 39 -40.63 20.73 -24.85
N PHE A 40 -39.30 20.84 -24.74
CA PHE A 40 -38.38 20.90 -25.89
C PHE A 40 -36.91 20.59 -25.57
N LYS A 41 -36.29 19.88 -26.53
CA LYS A 41 -34.85 19.68 -26.75
C LYS A 41 -34.19 20.97 -27.29
N PRO A 42 -32.85 21.12 -27.16
CA PRO A 42 -32.06 22.09 -27.91
C PRO A 42 -31.42 21.45 -29.15
N LEU A 43 -31.35 22.17 -30.28
CA LEU A 43 -30.41 21.89 -31.38
C LEU A 43 -30.15 23.17 -32.22
N LEU A 44 -28.92 23.67 -32.11
CA LEU A 44 -27.98 24.06 -33.19
C LEU A 44 -28.50 24.68 -34.51
N LEU A 45 -28.09 25.94 -34.81
CA LEU A 45 -27.10 26.34 -35.86
C LEU A 45 -27.28 27.78 -36.41
N SER A 46 -26.12 28.42 -36.69
CA SER A 46 -25.79 29.29 -37.84
C SER A 46 -26.29 30.75 -37.97
N SER A 47 -25.31 31.66 -37.79
CA SER A 47 -24.81 32.76 -38.65
C SER A 47 -25.70 33.78 -39.40
N THR A 48 -25.12 35.00 -39.47
CA THR A 48 -25.22 36.11 -40.44
C THR A 48 -26.19 37.32 -40.25
N LEU A 49 -25.55 38.46 -39.93
CA LEU A 49 -25.54 39.80 -40.59
C LEU A 49 -26.65 40.87 -40.37
N LEU A 50 -26.10 42.09 -40.14
CA LEU A 50 -26.57 43.48 -40.36
C LEU A 50 -27.64 44.09 -39.42
N SER A 51 -27.25 45.04 -38.54
CA SER A 51 -27.26 46.53 -38.70
C SER A 51 -28.60 47.12 -38.24
N THR A 52 -28.71 48.10 -37.33
CA THR A 52 -28.21 49.49 -37.39
C THR A 52 -28.60 50.26 -36.11
N LEU A 53 -27.73 51.21 -35.67
CA LEU A 53 -27.99 52.55 -35.07
C LEU A 53 -28.70 52.61 -33.68
N THR A 54 -28.36 53.41 -32.67
CA THR A 54 -27.63 54.69 -32.49
C THR A 54 -27.51 54.93 -30.96
N SER A 55 -26.34 55.16 -30.35
CA SER A 55 -25.61 56.44 -30.14
C SER A 55 -25.81 57.09 -28.76
N HIS A 56 -24.73 57.72 -28.27
CA HIS A 56 -24.51 58.59 -27.09
C HIS A 56 -23.78 57.90 -25.92
N GLY A 57 -22.56 58.28 -25.51
CA GLY A 57 -21.63 59.31 -25.98
C GLY A 57 -20.39 59.40 -25.06
N HIS A 58 -19.21 59.49 -25.68
CA HIS A 58 -17.94 60.17 -25.32
C HIS A 58 -17.40 60.14 -23.86
N SER A 59 -16.11 59.84 -23.60
CA SER A 59 -14.94 60.48 -24.20
C SER A 59 -13.65 59.65 -24.12
N THR A 60 -12.88 59.71 -25.21
CA THR A 60 -11.56 59.14 -25.53
C THR A 60 -10.44 60.17 -25.24
N LEU A 61 -9.20 59.74 -24.94
CA LEU A 61 -7.99 59.73 -25.80
C LEU A 61 -6.80 59.60 -24.79
N THR A 62 -5.64 58.97 -24.97
CA THR A 62 -4.90 58.35 -26.09
C THR A 62 -3.67 57.69 -25.47
N LEU A 63 -3.19 56.55 -25.98
CA LEU A 63 -1.75 56.33 -26.15
C LEU A 63 -1.46 55.21 -27.17
N SER A 64 -0.40 55.47 -27.91
CA SER A 64 0.03 54.96 -29.21
C SER A 64 0.60 53.54 -29.20
N THR A 65 0.44 52.87 -30.34
CA THR A 65 1.19 51.68 -30.75
C THR A 65 2.64 52.00 -31.03
N LEU A 66 3.56 51.13 -30.57
CA LEU A 66 4.84 50.82 -31.24
C LEU A 66 5.35 49.46 -30.76
N SER A 67 5.86 48.67 -31.69
CA SER A 67 6.36 47.31 -31.55
C SER A 67 7.63 47.22 -30.69
N SER A 68 7.74 46.21 -29.84
CA SER A 68 9.03 45.64 -29.46
C SER A 68 8.88 44.20 -28.94
N THR A 69 9.51 43.28 -29.67
CA THR A 69 10.10 42.00 -29.25
C THR A 69 10.02 41.62 -27.77
N PRO A 70 9.60 40.37 -27.43
CA PRO A 70 9.69 39.87 -26.06
C PRO A 70 11.16 39.62 -25.68
N PRO A 71 11.58 39.98 -24.46
CA PRO A 71 12.94 39.77 -24.01
C PRO A 71 13.22 38.28 -23.79
N SER A 72 14.37 37.84 -24.27
CA SER A 72 15.03 36.58 -23.95
C SER A 72 15.30 36.51 -22.44
N GLY A 73 14.43 35.84 -21.69
CA GLY A 73 14.65 35.42 -20.31
C GLY A 73 14.76 33.90 -20.26
N SER A 74 15.92 33.42 -19.84
CA SER A 74 16.35 32.02 -19.81
C SER A 74 15.31 31.04 -19.28
N ASN A 75 14.98 30.05 -20.11
CA ASN A 75 14.41 28.77 -19.71
C ASN A 75 15.36 28.06 -18.73
N GLN A 76 15.21 28.31 -17.43
CA GLN A 76 15.67 27.35 -16.42
C GLN A 76 14.60 26.27 -16.28
N ARG A 77 14.86 25.18 -16.99
CA ARG A 77 14.29 23.85 -16.77
C ARG A 77 14.30 23.57 -15.26
N GLY A 78 13.13 23.45 -14.65
CA GLY A 78 13.02 22.95 -13.29
C GLY A 78 13.58 21.53 -13.25
N GLU A 79 14.74 21.37 -12.62
CA GLU A 79 15.32 20.08 -12.26
C GLU A 79 14.32 19.29 -11.39
N PRO A 80 14.26 17.95 -11.49
CA PRO A 80 13.36 17.14 -10.69
C PRO A 80 13.84 17.15 -9.23
N LEU A 81 13.11 17.86 -8.37
CA LEU A 81 13.24 17.80 -6.92
C LEU A 81 13.20 16.35 -6.42
N GLN A 82 14.32 15.84 -5.92
CA GLN A 82 14.34 14.63 -5.12
C GLN A 82 13.60 14.91 -3.81
N VAL A 83 12.57 14.10 -3.53
CA VAL A 83 11.74 14.18 -2.31
C VAL A 83 12.47 13.45 -1.18
N PRO A 84 12.91 14.12 -0.10
CA PRO A 84 13.56 13.47 1.04
C PRO A 84 12.55 12.76 1.96
N GLU A 85 13.06 11.81 2.73
CA GLU A 85 12.31 10.84 3.53
C GLU A 85 11.45 11.47 4.65
N GLU A 86 10.15 11.17 4.64
CA GLU A 86 9.15 11.65 5.61
C GLU A 86 8.91 10.65 6.76
N THR A 87 8.19 11.13 7.79
CA THR A 87 7.94 10.55 9.13
C THR A 87 8.07 9.02 9.22
N PRO A 88 8.93 8.47 10.11
CA PRO A 88 9.12 7.02 10.26
C PRO A 88 7.91 6.37 10.96
N ARG A 89 6.81 6.18 10.24
CA ARG A 89 5.81 5.13 10.54
C ARG A 89 6.46 3.76 10.43
N ILE A 90 5.76 2.66 10.75
CA ILE A 90 6.34 1.31 10.70
C ILE A 90 6.86 1.03 9.29
N ALA A 91 8.11 1.39 9.01
CA ALA A 91 8.91 0.88 7.93
C ALA A 91 9.22 -0.56 8.34
N ARG A 92 8.20 -1.41 8.23
CA ARG A 92 8.41 -2.85 8.11
C ARG A 92 9.23 -3.12 6.88
N SER A 93 9.16 -2.27 5.87
CA SER A 93 10.03 -2.34 4.72
C SER A 93 10.86 -1.08 4.57
N LEU A 94 12.17 -1.29 4.47
CA LEU A 94 13.11 -0.39 3.83
C LEU A 94 13.12 -0.68 2.31
N GLY A 95 11.95 -1.04 1.76
CA GLY A 95 11.75 -1.46 0.36
C GLY A 95 12.31 -0.45 -0.64
N ASP A 96 12.25 0.83 -0.26
CA ASP A 96 12.67 1.97 -1.08
C ASP A 96 14.11 2.42 -0.79
N LYS A 97 14.72 1.93 0.31
CA LYS A 97 16.08 2.33 0.76
C LYS A 97 17.14 1.27 0.47
N HIS A 98 16.72 0.05 0.17
CA HIS A 98 17.60 -1.09 -0.05
C HIS A 98 17.24 -1.79 -1.35
N THR A 99 18.27 -2.37 -1.97
CA THR A 99 18.10 -3.18 -3.17
C THR A 99 17.21 -4.40 -2.89
N VAL A 100 16.64 -5.01 -3.94
CA VAL A 100 15.85 -6.24 -3.80
C VAL A 100 16.68 -7.35 -3.15
N THR A 101 17.97 -7.44 -3.50
CA THR A 101 18.90 -8.39 -2.89
C THR A 101 19.12 -8.16 -1.40
N ASP A 102 19.31 -6.92 -0.97
CA ASP A 102 19.55 -6.58 0.44
C ASP A 102 18.31 -6.83 1.32
N ASN A 103 17.12 -6.53 0.79
CA ASN A 103 15.84 -6.72 1.49
C ASN A 103 15.34 -8.16 1.51
N ARG A 104 15.96 -9.07 0.74
CA ARG A 104 15.48 -10.43 0.50
C ARG A 104 15.18 -11.22 1.79
N ASN A 105 16.06 -11.14 2.78
CA ASN A 105 15.88 -11.84 4.06
C ASN A 105 14.72 -11.26 4.89
N GLU A 106 14.52 -9.95 4.86
CA GLU A 106 13.43 -9.32 5.60
C GLU A 106 12.07 -9.58 4.91
N ILE A 107 12.05 -9.60 3.57
CA ILE A 107 10.88 -10.05 2.78
C ILE A 107 10.52 -11.49 3.18
N ALA A 108 11.49 -12.40 3.17
CA ALA A 108 11.28 -13.79 3.54
C ALA A 108 10.72 -13.94 4.97
N LYS A 109 11.32 -13.24 5.93
CA LYS A 109 10.87 -13.22 7.33
C LYS A 109 9.42 -12.73 7.49
N GLN A 110 9.02 -11.71 6.73
CA GLN A 110 7.64 -11.20 6.80
C GLN A 110 6.64 -12.09 6.08
N MET A 111 7.07 -12.71 4.98
CA MET A 111 6.26 -13.60 4.18
C MET A 111 6.05 -14.98 4.84
N GLU A 112 6.93 -15.39 5.76
CA GLU A 112 6.88 -16.68 6.45
C GLU A 112 5.53 -16.97 7.13
N GLN A 113 4.89 -15.93 7.67
CA GLN A 113 3.58 -16.04 8.32
C GLN A 113 2.40 -16.02 7.32
N GLU A 114 2.67 -15.98 6.02
CA GLU A 114 1.69 -15.84 4.95
C GLU A 114 1.75 -16.98 3.93
N MET A 115 2.77 -17.84 4.00
CA MET A 115 2.99 -18.91 3.04
C MET A 115 2.08 -20.11 3.32
N LEU A 116 1.46 -20.59 2.25
CA LEU A 116 0.73 -21.85 2.20
C LEU A 116 1.47 -22.86 1.33
N THR A 117 1.26 -24.14 1.60
CA THR A 117 1.60 -25.26 0.72
C THR A 117 0.34 -26.03 0.35
N CYS A 118 0.31 -26.62 -0.84
CA CYS A 118 -0.80 -27.50 -1.26
C CYS A 118 -0.33 -28.60 -2.23
N PRO A 119 -1.10 -29.70 -2.37
CA PRO A 119 -0.84 -30.70 -3.39
C PRO A 119 -0.75 -30.10 -4.80
N LEU A 120 0.08 -30.70 -5.65
CA LEU A 120 0.32 -30.19 -7.00
C LEU A 120 -0.96 -30.16 -7.84
N ASP A 121 -1.78 -31.21 -7.80
CA ASP A 121 -2.97 -31.29 -8.66
C ASP A 121 -4.02 -30.25 -8.24
N GLU A 122 -4.15 -29.97 -6.94
CA GLU A 122 -4.97 -28.87 -6.40
C GLU A 122 -4.42 -27.50 -6.80
N PHE A 123 -3.08 -27.33 -6.80
CA PHE A 123 -2.44 -26.12 -7.31
C PHE A 123 -2.78 -25.90 -8.78
N GLN A 124 -2.63 -26.94 -9.61
CA GLN A 124 -2.87 -26.87 -11.05
C GLN A 124 -4.34 -26.51 -11.34
N LYS A 125 -5.28 -27.16 -10.68
CA LYS A 125 -6.71 -26.90 -10.82
C LYS A 125 -7.12 -25.49 -10.40
N THR A 126 -6.52 -24.99 -9.32
CA THR A 126 -6.95 -23.72 -8.72
C THR A 126 -6.27 -22.51 -9.36
N TYR A 127 -4.98 -22.61 -9.65
CA TYR A 127 -4.15 -21.45 -9.98
C TYR A 127 -3.68 -21.38 -11.43
N LEU A 128 -3.44 -22.50 -12.11
CA LEU A 128 -2.91 -22.42 -13.48
C LEU A 128 -3.89 -21.72 -14.42
N PRO A 129 -3.39 -20.96 -15.41
CA PRO A 129 -4.24 -20.25 -16.37
C PRO A 129 -5.32 -21.14 -17.00
N PHE A 130 -4.94 -22.36 -17.39
CA PHE A 130 -5.80 -23.45 -17.84
C PHE A 130 -5.09 -24.81 -17.68
N ILE A 131 -5.83 -25.92 -17.76
CA ILE A 131 -5.25 -27.27 -17.78
C ILE A 131 -5.35 -27.84 -19.21
N PRO A 132 -4.23 -28.09 -19.90
CA PRO A 132 -4.23 -28.72 -21.23
C PRO A 132 -4.79 -30.14 -21.21
N PHE A 133 -5.42 -30.56 -22.32
CA PHE A 133 -5.87 -31.94 -22.49
C PHE A 133 -4.69 -32.90 -22.69
N ASP A 134 -4.85 -34.16 -22.29
CA ASP A 134 -3.83 -35.20 -22.50
C ASP A 134 -3.46 -35.37 -23.99
N THR A 135 -4.41 -35.14 -24.89
CA THR A 135 -4.16 -35.18 -26.34
C THR A 135 -3.19 -34.09 -26.79
N ASP A 136 -3.24 -32.90 -26.20
CA ASP A 136 -2.30 -31.81 -26.47
C ASP A 136 -0.93 -32.09 -25.85
N ILE A 137 -0.90 -32.63 -24.62
CA ILE A 137 0.33 -33.02 -23.94
C ILE A 137 1.07 -34.10 -24.74
N ASN A 138 0.36 -35.12 -25.21
CA ASN A 138 0.94 -36.20 -26.00
C ASN A 138 1.49 -35.72 -27.36
N LYS A 139 0.75 -34.86 -28.08
CA LYS A 139 1.23 -34.26 -29.33
C LYS A 139 2.50 -33.42 -29.11
N CYS A 140 2.55 -32.64 -28.04
CA CYS A 140 3.76 -31.91 -27.65
C CYS A 140 4.93 -32.86 -27.37
N ALA A 141 4.69 -33.95 -26.65
CA ALA A 141 5.70 -34.95 -26.35
C ALA A 141 6.26 -35.61 -27.62
N GLU A 142 5.41 -35.92 -28.61
CA GLU A 142 5.83 -36.43 -29.92
C GLU A 142 6.72 -35.42 -30.67
N ASN A 143 6.33 -34.14 -30.67
CA ASN A 143 7.15 -33.08 -31.28
C ASN A 143 8.52 -32.94 -30.59
N LEU A 144 8.57 -33.09 -29.27
CA LEU A 144 9.82 -33.09 -28.49
C LEU A 144 10.70 -34.30 -28.81
N VAL A 145 10.13 -35.47 -29.10
CA VAL A 145 10.87 -36.63 -29.61
C VAL A 145 11.46 -36.32 -30.99
N GLY A 146 10.68 -35.75 -31.91
CA GLY A 146 11.16 -35.34 -33.23
C GLY A 146 12.26 -34.29 -33.22
N LYS A 147 12.42 -33.55 -32.10
CA LYS A 147 13.50 -32.59 -31.86
C LYS A 147 14.66 -33.14 -31.03
N ASN A 148 14.68 -34.45 -30.77
CA ASN A 148 15.70 -35.11 -29.98
C ASN A 148 15.82 -34.57 -28.54
N ILE A 149 14.76 -33.98 -27.98
CA ILE A 149 14.72 -33.55 -26.57
C ILE A 149 14.20 -34.69 -25.71
N PHE A 150 13.14 -35.36 -26.17
CA PHE A 150 12.60 -36.56 -25.55
C PHE A 150 13.00 -37.81 -26.33
N LYS A 151 12.79 -38.95 -25.68
CA LYS A 151 12.71 -40.27 -26.28
C LYS A 151 11.40 -40.94 -25.87
N LYS A 152 10.88 -41.80 -26.74
CA LYS A 152 9.72 -42.64 -26.44
C LYS A 152 10.23 -43.98 -25.92
N ASP A 153 9.75 -44.40 -24.76
CA ASP A 153 9.98 -45.73 -24.21
C ASP A 153 8.99 -46.69 -24.85
N GLU A 154 9.48 -47.58 -25.70
CA GLU A 154 8.65 -48.51 -26.48
C GLU A 154 7.92 -49.53 -25.60
N ASN A 155 8.48 -49.88 -24.43
CA ASN A 155 7.91 -50.89 -23.54
C ASN A 155 6.74 -50.35 -22.73
N THR A 156 6.86 -49.10 -22.26
CA THR A 156 5.83 -48.45 -21.43
C THR A 156 4.93 -47.52 -22.23
N ASN A 157 5.24 -47.27 -23.51
CA ASN A 157 4.62 -46.26 -24.35
C ASN A 157 4.62 -44.85 -23.71
N THR A 158 5.62 -44.56 -22.87
CA THR A 158 5.78 -43.27 -22.16
C THR A 158 6.87 -42.42 -22.79
N TYR A 159 6.82 -41.11 -22.54
CA TYR A 159 7.84 -40.16 -22.99
C TYR A 159 8.78 -39.83 -21.84
N ARG A 160 10.08 -39.77 -22.10
CA ARG A 160 11.11 -39.44 -21.10
C ARG A 160 12.14 -38.49 -21.68
N TRP A 161 12.81 -37.73 -20.81
CA TRP A 161 14.01 -36.99 -21.18
C TRP A 161 15.10 -37.94 -21.66
N ARG A 162 15.95 -37.45 -22.55
CA ARG A 162 17.15 -38.20 -22.98
C ARG A 162 18.19 -38.30 -21.86
N GLU A 163 19.01 -39.34 -21.91
CA GLU A 163 20.00 -39.69 -20.89
C GLU A 163 21.12 -38.65 -20.74
N ASP A 164 21.37 -37.86 -21.78
CA ASP A 164 22.32 -36.76 -21.75
C ASP A 164 21.89 -35.65 -20.78
N LEU A 165 20.59 -35.48 -20.53
CA LEU A 165 20.09 -34.51 -19.54
C LEU A 165 20.61 -34.83 -18.14
N SER A 166 20.54 -36.09 -17.71
CA SER A 166 21.03 -36.50 -16.38
C SER A 166 22.54 -36.25 -16.26
N LYS A 167 23.31 -36.58 -17.30
CA LYS A 167 24.76 -36.30 -17.35
C LYS A 167 25.05 -34.81 -17.29
N ARG A 168 24.26 -34.01 -18.01
CA ARG A 168 24.37 -32.55 -18.05
C ARG A 168 24.09 -31.92 -16.70
N LEU A 169 23.01 -32.32 -16.02
CA LEU A 169 22.66 -31.84 -14.68
C LEU A 169 23.73 -32.18 -13.64
N GLN A 170 24.45 -33.29 -13.80
CA GLN A 170 25.57 -33.66 -12.93
C GLN A 170 26.84 -32.85 -13.23
N ASN A 171 27.26 -32.82 -14.49
CA ASN A 171 28.62 -32.43 -14.87
C ASN A 171 28.79 -30.95 -15.27
N GLU A 172 27.73 -30.28 -15.72
CA GLU A 172 27.83 -28.89 -16.22
C GLU A 172 27.65 -27.84 -15.11
N LYS A 173 28.07 -26.60 -15.36
CA LYS A 173 27.75 -25.46 -14.47
C LYS A 173 26.25 -25.15 -14.53
N GLU A 174 25.69 -24.60 -13.44
CA GLU A 174 24.24 -24.38 -13.24
C GLU A 174 23.53 -23.77 -14.46
N ILE A 175 24.03 -22.65 -14.98
CA ILE A 175 23.49 -21.97 -16.17
C ILE A 175 23.39 -22.94 -17.37
N LYS A 176 24.48 -23.67 -17.64
CA LYS A 176 24.52 -24.62 -18.75
C LYS A 176 23.74 -25.90 -18.43
N ALA A 177 23.58 -26.27 -17.16
CA ALA A 177 22.82 -27.43 -16.74
C ALA A 177 21.32 -27.26 -17.09
N PHE A 178 20.76 -26.07 -16.87
CA PHE A 178 19.34 -25.78 -17.07
C PHE A 178 18.98 -25.16 -18.43
N SER A 179 19.95 -24.76 -19.26
CA SER A 179 19.64 -24.14 -20.57
C SER A 179 18.93 -25.04 -21.59
N PHE A 180 18.62 -26.30 -21.26
CA PHE A 180 17.71 -27.14 -22.06
C PHE A 180 16.26 -26.62 -22.00
N LEU A 181 15.87 -25.93 -20.92
CA LEU A 181 14.51 -25.43 -20.71
C LEU A 181 14.08 -24.47 -21.82
N LYS A 182 15.02 -23.68 -22.36
CA LYS A 182 14.76 -22.81 -23.51
C LYS A 182 14.37 -23.59 -24.77
N GLY A 183 15.19 -24.57 -25.14
CA GLY A 183 14.92 -25.42 -26.30
C GLY A 183 13.61 -26.20 -26.14
N PHE A 184 13.34 -26.69 -24.93
CA PHE A 184 12.08 -27.35 -24.58
C PHE A 184 10.89 -26.39 -24.76
N ALA A 185 10.94 -25.20 -24.16
CA ALA A 185 9.87 -24.20 -24.25
C ALA A 185 9.62 -23.76 -25.70
N ASP A 186 10.67 -23.59 -26.51
CA ASP A 186 10.55 -23.20 -27.92
C ASP A 186 9.86 -24.25 -28.78
N VAL A 187 9.94 -25.53 -28.41
CA VAL A 187 9.18 -26.60 -29.07
C VAL A 187 7.73 -26.57 -28.60
N VAL A 188 7.48 -26.43 -27.29
CA VAL A 188 6.13 -26.35 -26.72
C VAL A 188 5.36 -25.12 -27.25
N ALA A 189 6.01 -23.97 -27.40
CA ALA A 189 5.41 -22.74 -27.93
C ALA A 189 4.92 -22.86 -29.38
N LYS A 190 5.37 -23.88 -30.13
CA LYS A 190 4.94 -24.14 -31.50
C LYS A 190 3.70 -25.04 -31.57
N HIS A 191 3.18 -25.49 -30.43
CA HIS A 191 1.98 -26.32 -30.38
C HIS A 191 0.79 -25.59 -31.00
N LYS A 192 -0.08 -26.37 -31.65
CA LYS A 192 -1.33 -25.88 -32.23
C LYS A 192 -2.47 -26.67 -31.62
N PHE A 193 -3.34 -25.96 -30.91
CA PHE A 193 -4.52 -26.56 -30.34
C PHE A 193 -5.56 -26.82 -31.41
N SER A 194 -6.23 -27.97 -31.32
CA SER A 194 -7.33 -28.34 -32.23
C SER A 194 -8.71 -27.96 -31.70
N GLN A 195 -8.83 -27.71 -30.40
CA GLN A 195 -10.09 -27.33 -29.76
C GLN A 195 -10.05 -25.84 -29.38
N LEU A 196 -11.20 -25.20 -29.25
CA LEU A 196 -11.29 -23.84 -28.72
C LEU A 196 -11.34 -23.89 -27.18
N ASP A 197 -10.72 -22.92 -26.52
CA ASP A 197 -10.76 -22.79 -25.05
C ASP A 197 -10.76 -21.31 -24.66
N GLU A 198 -11.73 -20.91 -23.86
CA GLU A 198 -11.93 -19.51 -23.46
C GLU A 198 -10.87 -18.99 -22.47
N GLN A 199 -10.04 -19.84 -21.88
CA GLN A 199 -9.03 -19.45 -20.88
C GLN A 199 -7.63 -19.24 -21.48
N ARG A 200 -7.44 -19.61 -22.76
CA ARG A 200 -6.16 -19.50 -23.47
C ARG A 200 -6.28 -18.84 -24.84
N LEU A 201 -5.13 -18.61 -25.45
CA LEU A 201 -4.96 -18.09 -26.79
C LEU A 201 -4.49 -19.22 -27.72
N ASP A 202 -4.68 -19.05 -29.03
CA ASP A 202 -4.20 -20.01 -30.05
C ASP A 202 -2.73 -19.81 -30.42
N LYS A 203 -2.16 -18.68 -30.02
CA LYS A 203 -0.75 -18.34 -30.19
C LYS A 203 -0.12 -18.08 -28.82
N PRO A 204 1.17 -18.41 -28.64
CA PRO A 204 1.83 -18.14 -27.38
C PRO A 204 1.91 -16.63 -27.16
N LEU A 205 1.45 -16.18 -25.99
CA LEU A 205 1.60 -14.80 -25.54
C LEU A 205 2.96 -14.59 -24.88
N LEU A 206 3.44 -15.61 -24.18
CA LEU A 206 4.71 -15.58 -23.48
C LEU A 206 5.79 -16.33 -24.25
N VAL A 207 7.03 -15.95 -24.01
CA VAL A 207 8.23 -16.73 -24.36
C VAL A 207 9.02 -16.98 -23.09
N TYR A 208 9.62 -18.17 -23.00
CA TYR A 208 10.56 -18.49 -21.94
C TYR A 208 11.98 -18.09 -22.35
N GLU A 209 12.74 -17.48 -21.45
CA GLU A 209 14.16 -17.17 -21.62
C GLU A 209 14.96 -17.53 -20.36
N ASP A 210 16.19 -18.02 -20.55
CA ASP A 210 17.19 -18.28 -19.53
C ASP A 210 18.32 -17.26 -19.65
N TYR A 211 18.38 -16.30 -18.73
CA TYR A 211 19.37 -15.21 -18.79
C TYR A 211 19.84 -14.77 -17.39
N PRO A 212 20.51 -15.66 -16.63
CA PRO A 212 20.90 -15.44 -15.23
C PRO A 212 21.89 -14.27 -15.02
N THR A 213 22.44 -13.71 -16.10
CA THR A 213 23.38 -12.58 -16.05
C THR A 213 22.72 -11.23 -16.34
N LYS A 214 21.52 -11.22 -16.95
CA LYS A 214 20.83 -10.01 -17.39
C LYS A 214 20.14 -9.34 -16.21
N HIS A 215 20.37 -8.05 -16.06
CA HIS A 215 19.67 -7.26 -15.05
C HIS A 215 18.22 -7.03 -15.48
N VAL A 216 17.31 -7.13 -14.51
CA VAL A 216 15.90 -6.76 -14.68
C VAL A 216 15.75 -5.28 -14.29
N PHE A 217 15.22 -4.50 -15.22
CA PHE A 217 15.00 -3.07 -15.02
C PHE A 217 13.58 -2.82 -14.51
N SER A 218 13.39 -1.78 -13.70
CA SER A 218 12.11 -1.49 -13.06
C SER A 218 11.78 0.00 -13.13
N GLU A 219 10.49 0.33 -13.05
CA GLU A 219 10.02 1.70 -12.87
C GLU A 219 10.22 2.18 -11.42
N LEU A 220 10.28 1.25 -10.47
CA LEU A 220 10.72 1.52 -9.10
C LEU A 220 12.25 1.58 -9.01
N HIS A 221 12.78 2.46 -8.16
CA HIS A 221 14.19 2.41 -7.78
C HIS A 221 14.53 1.08 -7.05
N CYS A 222 15.82 0.77 -6.91
CA CYS A 222 16.34 -0.38 -6.14
C CYS A 222 16.21 -1.79 -6.78
N SER A 223 15.79 -1.90 -8.05
CA SER A 223 15.90 -3.18 -8.77
C SER A 223 17.36 -3.53 -9.08
N ASP A 224 17.84 -4.65 -8.55
CA ASP A 224 19.19 -5.18 -8.79
C ASP A 224 19.21 -6.69 -9.04
N PHE A 225 18.06 -7.36 -8.92
CA PHE A 225 17.96 -8.80 -8.97
C PHE A 225 18.14 -9.35 -10.40
N LYS A 226 18.57 -10.61 -10.43
CA LYS A 226 18.76 -11.41 -11.64
C LYS A 226 18.07 -12.72 -11.40
N ASP A 227 17.00 -12.95 -12.16
CA ASP A 227 16.32 -14.23 -12.16
C ASP A 227 17.06 -15.20 -13.09
N ASP A 228 17.10 -16.46 -12.71
CA ASP A 228 17.77 -17.49 -13.51
C ASP A 228 17.04 -17.71 -14.85
N GLY A 229 15.70 -17.67 -14.85
CA GLY A 229 14.88 -17.65 -16.05
C GLY A 229 13.51 -16.99 -15.82
N TYR A 230 12.76 -16.76 -16.89
CA TYR A 230 11.45 -16.12 -16.81
C TYR A 230 10.59 -16.40 -18.04
N PHE A 231 9.27 -16.31 -17.86
CA PHE A 231 8.32 -16.18 -18.95
C PHE A 231 7.99 -14.70 -19.13
N LYS A 232 8.32 -14.14 -20.30
CA LYS A 232 8.09 -12.73 -20.62
C LYS A 232 7.04 -12.55 -21.72
N LEU A 233 6.36 -11.42 -21.69
CA LEU A 233 5.44 -10.99 -22.74
C LEU A 233 6.18 -10.77 -24.08
N THR A 234 5.56 -11.20 -25.17
CA THR A 234 6.02 -10.92 -26.55
C THR A 234 5.11 -9.93 -27.28
N GLN A 235 3.88 -9.77 -26.80
CA GLN A 235 2.88 -8.92 -27.43
C GLN A 235 2.98 -7.49 -26.91
N LEU A 236 3.30 -6.55 -27.80
CA LEU A 236 3.38 -5.13 -27.49
C LEU A 236 2.01 -4.52 -27.23
N LYS A 237 0.98 -4.89 -27.99
CA LYS A 237 -0.36 -4.30 -27.92
C LYS A 237 -1.42 -5.38 -27.81
N ASP A 238 -2.34 -5.22 -26.87
CA ASP A 238 -3.52 -6.02 -26.67
C ASP A 238 -4.79 -5.15 -26.78
N PRO A 239 -5.84 -5.60 -27.48
CA PRO A 239 -7.06 -4.81 -27.62
C PRO A 239 -7.74 -4.44 -26.29
N GLU A 240 -7.69 -5.34 -25.30
CA GLU A 240 -8.35 -5.18 -24.00
C GLU A 240 -7.43 -4.50 -22.99
N LEU A 241 -6.12 -4.74 -23.04
CA LEU A 241 -5.16 -4.29 -22.02
C LEU A 241 -4.20 -3.18 -22.47
N GLY A 242 -4.29 -2.73 -23.72
CA GLY A 242 -3.41 -1.70 -24.25
C GLY A 242 -1.98 -2.21 -24.40
N ARG A 243 -0.97 -1.45 -23.94
CA ARG A 243 0.41 -1.92 -24.06
C ARG A 243 0.70 -2.97 -22.98
N LEU A 244 1.03 -4.18 -23.43
CA LEU A 244 1.40 -5.29 -22.56
C LEU A 244 2.92 -5.33 -22.33
N ALA A 245 3.69 -5.58 -23.39
CA ALA A 245 5.15 -5.60 -23.34
C ALA A 245 5.78 -4.21 -23.57
N SER A 246 6.98 -4.02 -23.06
CA SER A 246 7.88 -2.91 -23.38
C SER A 246 8.50 -3.08 -24.78
N SER A 247 9.16 -2.04 -25.29
CA SER A 247 9.75 -2.07 -26.64
C SER A 247 10.82 -3.18 -26.75
N PRO A 248 10.98 -3.85 -27.91
CA PRO A 248 12.09 -4.79 -28.10
C PRO A 248 13.47 -4.15 -27.89
N GLU A 249 13.57 -2.84 -28.11
CA GLU A 249 14.79 -2.04 -27.89
C GLU A 249 15.04 -1.74 -26.41
N THR A 250 14.03 -1.88 -25.55
CA THR A 250 14.20 -1.66 -24.11
C THR A 250 14.84 -2.87 -23.45
N PRO A 251 15.76 -2.66 -22.47
CA PRO A 251 16.22 -3.72 -21.60
C PRO A 251 15.03 -4.44 -20.92
N LEU A 252 15.24 -5.68 -20.47
CA LEU A 252 14.19 -6.50 -19.86
C LEU A 252 13.57 -5.74 -18.68
N ALA A 253 12.28 -5.43 -18.77
CA ALA A 253 11.55 -4.75 -17.71
C ALA A 253 10.80 -5.74 -16.81
N THR A 254 10.70 -5.43 -15.52
CA THR A 254 9.82 -6.09 -14.54
C THR A 254 8.40 -6.22 -15.06
N SER A 255 7.89 -5.17 -15.74
CA SER A 255 6.55 -5.12 -16.33
C SER A 255 6.32 -6.13 -17.47
N ASP A 256 7.38 -6.74 -17.99
CA ASP A 256 7.31 -7.75 -19.05
C ASP A 256 7.32 -9.17 -18.49
N ILE A 257 7.74 -9.36 -17.23
CA ILE A 257 7.89 -10.66 -16.58
C ILE A 257 6.53 -11.09 -16.00
N VAL A 258 6.10 -12.30 -16.34
CA VAL A 258 4.81 -12.88 -15.92
C VAL A 258 5.00 -14.05 -14.97
N VAL A 259 6.04 -14.84 -15.18
CA VAL A 259 6.44 -15.96 -14.33
C VAL A 259 7.95 -15.89 -14.13
N VAL A 260 8.39 -15.83 -12.87
CA VAL A 260 9.82 -15.88 -12.51
C VAL A 260 10.27 -17.31 -12.30
N ALA A 261 11.52 -17.65 -12.62
CA ALA A 261 12.08 -18.98 -12.40
C ALA A 261 13.48 -18.90 -11.78
N GLU A 262 13.70 -19.68 -10.72
CA GLU A 262 14.97 -19.82 -10.02
C GLU A 262 15.39 -21.29 -9.98
N TYR A 263 16.66 -21.60 -10.19
CA TYR A 263 17.11 -22.99 -10.23
C TYR A 263 18.47 -23.23 -9.58
N LYS A 264 18.56 -24.35 -8.85
CA LYS A 264 19.77 -24.85 -8.22
C LYS A 264 20.05 -26.27 -8.63
N LYS A 265 21.31 -26.57 -8.89
CA LYS A 265 21.73 -27.95 -9.24
C LYS A 265 21.51 -28.97 -8.13
N LYS A 266 21.56 -28.55 -6.86
CA LYS A 266 21.54 -29.46 -5.71
C LYS A 266 20.29 -29.25 -4.88
N LEU A 267 19.70 -30.37 -4.47
CA LEU A 267 18.66 -30.40 -3.45
C LEU A 267 19.33 -30.45 -2.07
N ASP A 268 19.58 -29.27 -1.50
CA ASP A 268 20.07 -29.13 -0.13
C ASP A 268 19.42 -27.91 0.56
N PRO A 269 19.36 -27.87 1.90
CA PRO A 269 18.65 -26.82 2.63
C PRO A 269 19.09 -25.39 2.29
N LYS A 270 20.37 -25.18 2.00
CA LYS A 270 20.91 -23.86 1.67
C LYS A 270 20.40 -23.40 0.31
N ASN A 271 20.46 -24.27 -0.69
CA ASN A 271 19.99 -23.97 -2.04
C ASN A 271 18.47 -23.80 -2.12
N LEU A 272 17.71 -24.62 -1.37
CA LEU A 272 16.27 -24.46 -1.22
C LEU A 272 15.93 -23.07 -0.66
N PHE A 273 16.60 -22.66 0.43
CA PHE A 273 16.36 -21.35 1.03
C PHE A 273 16.71 -20.19 0.07
N ASP A 274 17.85 -20.26 -0.62
CA ASP A 274 18.28 -19.22 -1.58
C ASP A 274 17.24 -19.03 -2.70
N ASN A 275 16.82 -20.11 -3.36
CA ASN A 275 15.82 -20.06 -4.44
C ASN A 275 14.49 -19.48 -3.97
N ARG A 276 13.97 -19.99 -2.85
CA ARG A 276 12.71 -19.53 -2.26
C ARG A 276 12.74 -18.04 -1.96
N CYS A 277 13.85 -17.56 -1.40
CA CYS A 277 14.03 -16.16 -1.09
C CYS A 277 14.12 -15.28 -2.34
N LYS A 278 14.85 -15.74 -3.37
CA LYS A 278 14.97 -15.01 -4.63
C LYS A 278 13.64 -14.88 -5.36
N VAL A 279 12.94 -16.00 -5.62
CA VAL A 279 11.66 -16.01 -6.34
C VAL A 279 10.62 -15.14 -5.63
N LEU A 280 10.63 -15.17 -4.29
CA LEU A 280 9.74 -14.36 -3.46
C LEU A 280 10.08 -12.87 -3.54
N SER A 281 11.37 -12.51 -3.46
CA SER A 281 11.81 -11.11 -3.57
C SER A 281 11.52 -10.52 -4.95
N ALA A 282 11.71 -11.29 -6.02
CA ALA A 282 11.35 -10.90 -7.38
C ALA A 282 9.83 -10.70 -7.52
N ALA A 283 9.03 -11.64 -7.00
CA ALA A 283 7.58 -11.53 -7.03
C ALA A 283 7.06 -10.31 -6.24
N ASN A 284 7.61 -10.05 -5.05
CA ASN A 284 7.29 -8.85 -4.27
C ASN A 284 7.58 -7.57 -5.05
N HIS A 285 8.76 -7.48 -5.66
CA HIS A 285 9.16 -6.31 -6.42
C HIS A 285 8.29 -6.09 -7.66
N ILE A 286 8.10 -7.12 -8.50
CA ILE A 286 7.30 -7.04 -9.73
C ILE A 286 5.84 -6.65 -9.43
N MET A 287 5.23 -7.25 -8.40
CA MET A 287 3.86 -6.89 -8.01
C MET A 287 3.79 -5.46 -7.45
N ASN A 288 4.83 -4.96 -6.79
CA ASN A 288 4.89 -3.56 -6.34
C ASN A 288 5.20 -2.60 -7.51
N ASP A 289 5.89 -3.04 -8.55
CA ASP A 289 6.24 -2.24 -9.71
C ASP A 289 5.09 -2.08 -10.71
N ASP A 290 4.33 -3.12 -11.00
CA ASP A 290 3.31 -3.07 -12.06
C ASP A 290 1.86 -3.06 -11.49
N PRO A 291 1.15 -1.90 -11.53
CA PRO A 291 -0.25 -1.78 -11.10
C PRO A 291 -1.23 -2.65 -11.88
N ARG A 292 -0.85 -3.19 -13.05
CA ARG A 292 -1.72 -4.11 -13.79
C ARG A 292 -1.82 -5.48 -13.12
N ARG A 293 -0.90 -5.83 -12.21
CA ARG A 293 -0.79 -7.16 -11.61
C ARG A 293 -1.70 -7.36 -10.40
N SER A 294 -2.64 -8.29 -10.52
CA SER A 294 -3.47 -8.78 -9.39
C SER A 294 -2.84 -9.99 -8.69
N TYR A 295 -2.16 -10.84 -9.44
CA TYR A 295 -1.39 -11.99 -8.98
C TYR A 295 -0.25 -12.31 -9.95
N MET A 296 0.67 -13.20 -9.59
CA MET A 296 1.69 -13.74 -10.49
C MET A 296 2.17 -15.12 -10.07
N PHE A 297 3.03 -15.72 -10.91
CA PHE A 297 3.54 -17.07 -10.68
C PHE A 297 5.05 -17.09 -10.52
N GLY A 298 5.55 -18.18 -9.94
CA GLY A 298 6.96 -18.50 -9.91
C GLY A 298 7.21 -19.99 -10.10
N ILE A 299 8.44 -20.33 -10.46
CA ILE A 299 8.94 -21.70 -10.54
C ILE A 299 10.26 -21.77 -9.76
N THR A 300 10.42 -22.80 -8.96
CA THR A 300 11.73 -23.14 -8.38
C THR A 300 12.13 -24.53 -8.81
N ILE A 301 13.41 -24.75 -9.08
CA ILE A 301 13.97 -26.08 -9.36
C ILE A 301 15.17 -26.32 -8.45
N GLU A 302 15.17 -27.40 -7.67
CA GLU A 302 16.29 -27.84 -6.86
C GLU A 302 16.64 -29.30 -7.19
N GLY A 303 17.76 -29.51 -7.89
CA GLY A 303 18.08 -30.81 -8.47
C GLY A 303 17.06 -31.19 -9.55
N SER A 304 16.30 -32.27 -9.33
CA SER A 304 15.18 -32.69 -10.21
C SER A 304 13.81 -32.23 -9.71
N LYS A 305 13.74 -31.62 -8.52
CA LYS A 305 12.47 -31.22 -7.90
C LYS A 305 12.08 -29.83 -8.39
N MET A 306 10.89 -29.73 -8.98
CA MET A 306 10.30 -28.49 -9.45
C MET A 306 9.06 -28.18 -8.61
N SER A 307 8.91 -26.93 -8.18
CA SER A 307 7.70 -26.44 -7.49
C SER A 307 7.12 -25.23 -8.22
N LEU A 308 5.81 -25.09 -8.15
CA LEU A 308 5.07 -23.93 -8.64
C LEU A 308 4.73 -23.00 -7.48
N TRP A 309 4.70 -21.70 -7.78
CA TRP A 309 4.37 -20.65 -6.82
C TRP A 309 3.26 -19.78 -7.38
N TYR A 310 2.33 -19.41 -6.51
CA TYR A 310 1.27 -18.45 -6.78
C TYR A 310 1.34 -17.35 -5.74
N PHE A 311 1.36 -16.10 -6.19
CA PHE A 311 1.47 -14.92 -5.35
C PHE A 311 0.31 -13.97 -5.64
N SER A 312 -0.49 -13.63 -4.64
CA SER A 312 -1.63 -12.72 -4.78
C SER A 312 -1.77 -11.79 -3.57
N ARG A 313 -2.67 -10.81 -3.67
CA ARG A 313 -2.89 -9.85 -2.57
C ARG A 313 -3.58 -10.43 -1.33
N SER A 314 -4.20 -11.60 -1.44
CA SER A 314 -4.84 -12.29 -0.30
C SER A 314 -3.93 -13.36 0.32
N HIS A 315 -3.21 -14.12 -0.48
CA HIS A 315 -2.36 -15.23 -0.03
C HIS A 315 -1.28 -15.59 -1.06
N SER A 316 -0.27 -16.34 -0.59
CA SER A 316 0.76 -16.94 -1.44
C SER A 316 0.82 -18.45 -1.19
N THR A 317 1.00 -19.25 -2.24
CA THR A 317 1.01 -20.73 -2.14
C THR A 317 2.13 -21.33 -2.97
N LYS A 318 2.83 -22.31 -2.40
CA LYS A 318 3.78 -23.17 -3.08
C LYS A 318 3.14 -24.55 -3.30
N SER A 319 3.32 -25.16 -4.46
CA SER A 319 2.94 -26.55 -4.69
C SER A 319 3.87 -27.53 -3.98
N GLU A 320 3.38 -28.74 -3.76
CA GLU A 320 4.26 -29.90 -3.60
C GLU A 320 5.22 -30.05 -4.79
N ASP A 321 6.35 -30.68 -4.52
CA ASP A 321 7.42 -30.84 -5.49
C ASP A 321 7.07 -31.94 -6.49
N LEU A 322 7.23 -31.64 -7.78
CA LEU A 322 7.16 -32.61 -8.85
C LEU A 322 8.59 -32.96 -9.30
N ASP A 323 8.83 -34.23 -9.60
CA ASP A 323 10.10 -34.60 -10.22
C ASP A 323 9.99 -34.38 -11.73
N PHE A 324 10.66 -33.35 -12.26
CA PHE A 324 10.49 -32.99 -13.67
C PHE A 324 11.07 -34.05 -14.61
N ILE A 325 12.01 -34.88 -14.12
CA ILE A 325 12.62 -35.97 -14.90
C ILE A 325 11.63 -37.13 -15.04
N GLU A 326 11.02 -37.52 -13.92
CA GLU A 326 10.08 -38.65 -13.89
C GLU A 326 8.68 -38.28 -14.40
N GLN A 327 8.29 -37.01 -14.36
CA GLN A 327 6.96 -36.53 -14.73
C GLN A 327 6.99 -35.48 -15.87
N PRO A 328 7.58 -35.78 -17.04
CA PRO A 328 7.72 -34.81 -18.14
C PRO A 328 6.39 -34.31 -18.70
N GLY A 329 5.33 -35.13 -18.65
CA GLY A 329 3.98 -34.73 -19.07
C GLY A 329 3.43 -33.56 -18.24
N LYS A 330 3.69 -33.55 -16.92
CA LYS A 330 3.29 -32.43 -16.05
C LYS A 330 4.07 -31.16 -16.40
N VAL A 331 5.35 -31.26 -16.78
CA VAL A 331 6.16 -30.13 -17.23
C VAL A 331 5.61 -29.53 -18.54
N ILE A 332 5.24 -30.37 -19.51
CA ILE A 332 4.57 -29.92 -20.74
C ILE A 332 3.28 -29.18 -20.40
N SER A 333 2.45 -29.76 -19.52
CA SER A 333 1.19 -29.15 -19.08
C SER A 333 1.38 -27.75 -18.50
N ILE A 334 2.36 -27.58 -17.61
CA ILE A 334 2.73 -26.29 -17.00
C ILE A 334 3.16 -25.27 -18.05
N PHE A 335 4.07 -25.65 -18.95
CA PHE A 335 4.59 -24.74 -19.97
C PHE A 335 3.51 -24.35 -20.99
N LEU A 336 2.66 -25.28 -21.42
CA LEU A 336 1.50 -24.95 -22.26
C LEU A 336 0.58 -23.94 -21.54
N SER A 337 0.31 -24.17 -20.26
CA SER A 337 -0.55 -23.30 -19.45
C SER A 337 -0.04 -21.85 -19.41
N PHE A 338 1.25 -21.66 -19.11
CA PHE A 338 1.84 -20.33 -19.04
C PHE A 338 2.02 -19.68 -20.42
N LEU A 339 2.52 -20.40 -21.43
CA LEU A 339 2.82 -19.83 -22.74
C LEU A 339 1.56 -19.32 -23.45
N PHE A 340 0.42 -19.99 -23.27
CA PHE A 340 -0.82 -19.72 -24.01
C PHE A 340 -1.93 -19.11 -23.15
N GLY A 341 -1.76 -18.98 -21.83
CA GLY A 341 -2.78 -18.40 -20.96
C GLY A 341 -3.22 -17.01 -21.42
N LYS A 342 -4.52 -16.69 -21.31
CA LYS A 342 -5.00 -15.33 -21.57
C LYS A 342 -4.43 -14.35 -20.54
N PRO A 343 -4.24 -13.06 -20.90
CA PRO A 343 -3.68 -12.08 -19.98
C PRO A 343 -4.39 -11.98 -18.62
N THR A 344 -5.73 -12.03 -18.61
CA THR A 344 -6.52 -12.00 -17.37
C THR A 344 -6.30 -13.24 -16.50
N ARG A 345 -6.05 -14.40 -17.12
CA ARG A 345 -5.69 -15.66 -16.45
C ARG A 345 -4.21 -15.70 -16.02
N LEU A 346 -3.39 -14.80 -16.54
CA LEU A 346 -2.00 -14.59 -16.16
C LEU A 346 -1.82 -13.48 -15.11
N GLY A 347 -2.90 -12.90 -14.59
CA GLY A 347 -2.87 -11.92 -13.51
C GLY A 347 -2.88 -10.45 -13.94
N PHE A 348 -3.25 -10.14 -15.19
CA PHE A 348 -3.45 -8.76 -15.65
C PHE A 348 -4.89 -8.29 -15.47
N ASP A 349 -5.06 -7.11 -14.88
CA ASP A 349 -6.36 -6.48 -14.63
C ASP A 349 -6.80 -5.61 -15.82
N PRO A 350 -7.96 -5.88 -16.45
CA PRO A 350 -8.47 -5.08 -17.58
C PRO A 350 -8.93 -3.68 -17.22
N ALA A 351 -9.07 -3.36 -15.94
CA ALA A 351 -9.35 -1.99 -15.49
C ALA A 351 -8.10 -1.08 -15.59
N VAL A 352 -6.90 -1.63 -15.80
CA VAL A 352 -5.66 -0.86 -15.78
C VAL A 352 -4.84 -1.13 -17.05
N ARG A 353 -4.53 -0.07 -17.79
CA ARG A 353 -3.66 -0.14 -18.96
C ARG A 353 -2.36 0.60 -18.68
N ARG A 354 -1.26 0.03 -19.14
CA ARG A 354 0.04 0.71 -19.19
C ARG A 354 0.21 1.29 -20.58
N TYR A 355 0.78 2.48 -20.67
CA TYR A 355 1.12 3.09 -21.96
C TYR A 355 2.28 4.05 -21.80
N GLN A 356 2.91 4.41 -22.92
CA GLN A 356 4.04 5.34 -22.95
C GLN A 356 3.66 6.53 -23.82
N TRP A 357 3.86 7.74 -23.30
CA TRP A 357 3.57 8.99 -23.99
C TRP A 357 4.67 10.00 -23.70
N GLN A 358 5.19 10.66 -24.75
CA GLN A 358 6.31 11.60 -24.65
C GLN A 358 7.52 11.04 -23.88
N GLY A 359 7.84 9.76 -24.10
CA GLY A 359 8.96 9.09 -23.42
C GLY A 359 8.72 8.71 -21.95
N LYS A 360 7.55 9.02 -21.37
CA LYS A 360 7.19 8.67 -19.99
C LYS A 360 6.18 7.53 -19.94
N ILE A 361 6.29 6.68 -18.93
CA ILE A 361 5.33 5.61 -18.67
C ILE A 361 4.20 6.17 -17.79
N HIS A 362 2.98 5.84 -18.16
CA HIS A 362 1.77 6.24 -17.46
C HIS A 362 0.79 5.07 -17.41
N TYR A 363 -0.20 5.19 -16.52
CA TYR A 363 -1.30 4.23 -16.40
C TYR A 363 -2.63 4.91 -16.70
N GLU A 364 -3.52 4.16 -17.32
CA GLU A 364 -4.92 4.53 -17.48
C GLU A 364 -5.78 3.57 -16.67
N TYR A 365 -6.76 4.12 -15.98
CA TYR A 365 -7.69 3.39 -15.13
C TYR A 365 -9.11 3.56 -15.65
N LYS A 366 -9.86 2.47 -15.70
CA LYS A 366 -11.32 2.49 -15.87
C LYS A 366 -11.98 2.33 -14.52
N VAL A 367 -12.78 3.31 -14.12
CA VAL A 367 -13.55 3.31 -12.88
C VAL A 367 -15.03 3.26 -13.25
N ALA A 368 -15.76 2.28 -12.71
CA ALA A 368 -17.21 2.21 -12.90
C ALA A 368 -17.89 3.50 -12.39
N SER A 369 -18.93 3.95 -13.10
CA SER A 369 -19.74 5.08 -12.68
C SER A 369 -21.19 4.89 -13.13
N ARG A 370 -22.14 5.58 -12.46
CA ARG A 370 -23.54 5.64 -12.93
C ARG A 370 -23.55 6.29 -14.31
N GLY A 371 -24.04 5.56 -15.32
CA GLY A 371 -24.11 6.03 -16.72
C GLY A 371 -22.96 5.57 -17.65
N GLY A 372 -21.97 4.82 -17.15
CA GLY A 372 -20.87 4.29 -17.95
C GLY A 372 -19.54 4.25 -17.19
N GLY A 373 -18.52 3.62 -17.77
CA GLY A 373 -17.16 3.69 -17.21
C GLY A 373 -16.55 5.07 -17.43
N ARG A 374 -15.93 5.64 -16.39
CA ARG A 374 -15.07 6.83 -16.47
C ARG A 374 -13.61 6.39 -16.60
N TYR A 375 -12.79 7.17 -17.29
CA TYR A 375 -11.41 6.81 -17.58
C TYR A 375 -10.47 7.89 -17.06
N PHE A 376 -9.38 7.48 -16.41
CA PHE A 376 -8.44 8.37 -15.75
C PHE A 376 -7.01 8.05 -16.16
N LYS A 377 -6.26 9.08 -16.54
CA LYS A 377 -4.85 9.00 -16.91
C LYS A 377 -3.98 9.53 -15.77
N THR A 378 -2.95 8.78 -15.37
CA THR A 378 -2.02 9.21 -14.33
C THR A 378 -1.10 10.33 -14.82
N LEU A 379 -0.91 11.34 -13.96
CA LEU A 379 0.05 12.42 -14.10
C LEU A 379 1.28 12.23 -13.21
N GLY A 380 1.12 11.55 -12.07
CA GLY A 380 2.17 11.20 -11.13
C GLY A 380 1.62 10.53 -9.88
N SER A 381 2.49 9.98 -9.03
CA SER A 381 2.12 9.41 -7.73
C SER A 381 1.92 10.52 -6.69
N LEU A 382 0.82 10.45 -5.93
CA LEU A 382 0.59 11.23 -4.71
C LEU A 382 1.05 10.46 -3.46
N ALA A 383 0.86 9.14 -3.48
CA ALA A 383 1.34 8.24 -2.44
C ALA A 383 1.50 6.83 -3.02
N SER A 384 2.63 6.18 -2.77
CA SER A 384 2.85 4.78 -3.13
C SER A 384 3.49 4.07 -1.96
N TYR A 385 2.94 2.92 -1.55
CA TYR A 385 3.47 2.11 -0.46
C TYR A 385 4.13 0.84 -1.01
N ARG A 386 5.37 0.55 -0.58
CA ARG A 386 6.15 -0.63 -1.02
C ARG A 386 6.42 -1.59 0.14
N PRO A 387 5.46 -2.45 0.50
CA PRO A 387 5.64 -3.42 1.57
C PRO A 387 6.58 -4.55 1.17
N ASN A 388 7.33 -5.06 2.16
CA ASN A 388 8.08 -6.33 2.09
C ASN A 388 7.15 -7.56 2.13
N ARG A 389 5.82 -7.35 2.06
CA ARG A 389 4.78 -8.38 1.96
C ARG A 389 4.08 -8.25 0.63
N ILE A 390 3.63 -9.37 0.07
CA ILE A 390 2.83 -9.39 -1.16
C ILE A 390 1.33 -9.20 -0.83
N THR A 391 0.90 -9.68 0.34
CA THR A 391 -0.49 -9.62 0.77
C THR A 391 -0.79 -8.35 1.57
N GLY A 392 -2.05 -7.89 1.50
CA GLY A 392 -2.50 -6.69 2.19
C GLY A 392 -3.22 -5.72 1.25
N ARG A 393 -3.27 -4.45 1.64
CA ARG A 393 -4.03 -3.42 0.92
C ARG A 393 -3.32 -2.84 -0.30
N MET A 394 -1.99 -2.82 -0.28
CA MET A 394 -1.17 -2.36 -1.42
C MET A 394 -1.62 -1.00 -1.97
N THR A 395 -1.98 -0.08 -1.08
CA THR A 395 -2.57 1.22 -1.42
C THR A 395 -1.62 2.05 -2.27
N ARG A 396 -2.16 2.61 -3.36
CA ARG A 396 -1.52 3.63 -4.19
C ARG A 396 -2.51 4.75 -4.47
N VAL A 397 -2.01 5.97 -4.53
CA VAL A 397 -2.79 7.15 -4.84
C VAL A 397 -2.10 7.91 -5.95
N TRP A 398 -2.82 8.15 -7.03
CA TRP A 398 -2.34 8.82 -8.22
C TRP A 398 -2.98 10.19 -8.36
N ARG A 399 -2.21 11.17 -8.81
CA ARG A 399 -2.75 12.39 -9.42
C ARG A 399 -3.13 12.06 -10.85
N THR A 400 -4.36 12.39 -11.24
CA THR A 400 -4.93 11.96 -12.52
C THR A 400 -5.72 13.06 -13.21
N VAL A 401 -5.98 12.87 -14.50
CA VAL A 401 -6.94 13.65 -15.29
C VAL A 401 -7.91 12.71 -15.98
N GLU A 402 -9.13 13.17 -16.21
CA GLU A 402 -10.15 12.38 -16.88
C GLU A 402 -9.97 12.38 -18.40
N ILE A 403 -10.16 11.22 -19.03
CA ILE A 403 -10.10 10.98 -20.47
C ILE A 403 -11.41 10.34 -20.95
N ASP A 404 -11.76 10.51 -22.22
CA ASP A 404 -13.03 10.02 -22.80
C ASP A 404 -13.08 8.49 -22.96
N ALA A 405 -11.94 7.86 -23.24
CA ALA A 405 -11.75 6.42 -23.28
C ALA A 405 -10.26 6.08 -23.05
N PHE A 406 -9.94 4.79 -22.92
CA PHE A 406 -8.55 4.34 -22.97
C PHE A 406 -7.84 4.80 -24.25
N GLY A 407 -6.63 5.37 -24.12
CA GLY A 407 -5.89 6.01 -25.21
C GLY A 407 -6.55 7.27 -25.78
N GLY A 408 -7.61 7.74 -25.14
CA GLY A 408 -8.44 8.85 -25.57
C GLY A 408 -7.89 10.23 -25.19
N LYS A 409 -8.70 11.27 -25.43
CA LYS A 409 -8.31 12.66 -25.16
C LYS A 409 -8.75 13.08 -23.76
N LYS A 410 -7.97 13.99 -23.18
CA LYS A 410 -8.29 14.65 -21.92
C LYS A 410 -9.61 15.42 -22.04
N ILE A 411 -10.58 15.13 -21.17
CA ILE A 411 -11.90 15.78 -21.18
C ILE A 411 -11.79 17.21 -20.64
N SER A 412 -11.04 17.40 -19.55
CA SER A 412 -10.85 18.71 -18.93
C SER A 412 -9.51 18.80 -18.20
N ASN A 413 -9.05 20.03 -17.91
CA ASN A 413 -7.86 20.27 -17.10
C ASN A 413 -8.02 20.03 -15.60
N ARG A 414 -9.20 19.61 -15.15
CA ARG A 414 -9.44 19.26 -13.76
C ARG A 414 -8.62 18.02 -13.37
N GLU A 415 -7.93 18.12 -12.25
CA GLU A 415 -7.17 17.01 -11.67
C GLU A 415 -8.00 16.30 -10.60
N PHE A 416 -7.74 15.01 -10.43
CA PHE A 416 -8.40 14.11 -9.48
C PHE A 416 -7.36 13.26 -8.76
N ALA A 417 -7.67 12.84 -7.53
CA ALA A 417 -6.86 11.85 -6.82
C ALA A 417 -7.51 10.47 -6.95
N LEU A 418 -6.85 9.53 -7.64
CA LEU A 418 -7.31 8.16 -7.81
C LEU A 418 -6.59 7.25 -6.82
N LYS A 419 -7.34 6.68 -5.88
CA LYS A 419 -6.88 5.68 -4.92
C LYS A 419 -7.16 4.28 -5.44
N ASP A 420 -6.14 3.44 -5.41
CA ASP A 420 -6.12 2.04 -5.85
C ASP A 420 -5.72 1.18 -4.66
N VAL A 421 -6.65 0.36 -4.16
CA VAL A 421 -6.49 -0.38 -2.90
C VAL A 421 -7.15 -1.74 -2.94
N TRP A 422 -6.62 -2.71 -2.19
CA TRP A 422 -7.17 -4.05 -2.04
C TRP A 422 -7.88 -4.21 -0.70
N LEU A 423 -9.20 -4.38 -0.75
CA LEU A 423 -10.05 -4.58 0.43
C LEU A 423 -10.36 -6.06 0.61
N ASP A 424 -10.65 -6.49 1.84
CA ASP A 424 -11.30 -7.79 2.01
C ASP A 424 -12.65 -7.76 1.31
N SER A 425 -13.03 -8.86 0.68
CA SER A 425 -14.26 -8.95 -0.14
C SER A 425 -15.54 -8.55 0.62
N ASN A 426 -15.55 -8.70 1.94
CA ASN A 426 -16.68 -8.34 2.80
C ASN A 426 -16.51 -6.98 3.50
N ALA A 427 -15.41 -6.27 3.28
CA ALA A 427 -15.18 -4.97 3.91
C ALA A 427 -16.07 -3.89 3.26
N PRO A 428 -16.68 -2.99 4.04
CA PRO A 428 -17.40 -1.85 3.49
C PRO A 428 -16.44 -0.92 2.73
N THR A 429 -16.93 -0.28 1.67
CA THR A 429 -16.16 0.69 0.90
C THR A 429 -16.05 2.01 1.66
N GLU A 430 -15.02 2.80 1.36
CA GLU A 430 -14.84 4.13 1.95
C GLU A 430 -16.02 5.05 1.63
N LYS A 431 -16.58 4.96 0.41
CA LYS A 431 -17.80 5.67 0.06
C LYS A 431 -18.99 5.25 0.91
N LYS A 432 -19.20 3.94 1.12
CA LYS A 432 -20.30 3.45 1.95
C LYS A 432 -20.16 3.92 3.40
N ILE A 433 -18.94 3.89 3.95
CA ILE A 433 -18.66 4.39 5.29
C ILE A 433 -18.95 5.90 5.39
N GLN A 434 -18.54 6.69 4.38
CA GLN A 434 -18.82 8.12 4.33
C GLN A 434 -20.33 8.40 4.24
N GLU A 435 -21.06 7.65 3.42
CA GLU A 435 -22.53 7.72 3.33
C GLU A 435 -23.18 7.38 4.69
N ASP A 436 -22.73 6.31 5.36
CA ASP A 436 -23.25 5.90 6.67
C ASP A 436 -23.00 6.96 7.76
N ILE A 437 -21.83 7.62 7.74
CA ILE A 437 -21.54 8.76 8.62
C ILE A 437 -22.53 9.91 8.35
N PHE A 438 -22.75 10.26 7.08
CA PHE A 438 -23.65 11.33 6.73
C PHE A 438 -25.10 11.04 7.11
N ASP A 439 -25.57 9.82 6.89
CA ASP A 439 -26.90 9.37 7.28
C ASP A 439 -27.07 9.41 8.80
N ALA A 440 -26.03 9.05 9.56
CA ALA A 440 -26.04 9.14 11.02
C ALA A 440 -26.19 10.59 11.52
N VAL A 441 -25.50 11.54 10.89
CA VAL A 441 -25.62 12.98 11.23
C VAL A 441 -27.03 13.49 10.95
N GLU A 442 -27.60 13.18 9.78
CA GLU A 442 -28.97 13.60 9.46
C GLU A 442 -30.01 12.94 10.39
N ALA A 443 -29.80 11.69 10.80
CA ALA A 443 -30.67 11.03 11.76
C ALA A 443 -30.68 11.74 13.12
N GLU A 444 -29.53 12.23 13.60
CA GLU A 444 -29.43 13.00 14.83
C GLU A 444 -30.06 14.39 14.71
N LYS A 445 -29.94 15.06 13.55
CA LYS A 445 -30.68 16.30 13.26
C LYS A 445 -32.19 16.07 13.32
N MET A 446 -32.69 15.02 12.69
CA MET A 446 -34.12 14.68 12.72
C MET A 446 -34.62 14.36 14.13
N LYS A 447 -33.79 13.79 15.02
CA LYS A 447 -34.15 13.60 16.44
C LYS A 447 -34.39 14.94 17.13
N ARG A 448 -33.46 15.90 16.95
CA ARG A 448 -33.61 17.26 17.49
C ARG A 448 -34.89 17.93 17.00
N ASP A 449 -35.19 17.84 15.70
CA ASP A 449 -36.39 18.44 15.10
C ASP A 449 -37.69 17.86 15.68
N ARG A 450 -37.67 16.57 16.07
CA ARG A 450 -38.80 15.92 16.75
C ARG A 450 -38.84 16.16 18.27
N GLY A 451 -37.89 16.89 18.83
CA GLY A 451 -37.75 17.10 20.27
C GLY A 451 -37.26 15.87 21.05
N GLU A 452 -36.68 14.89 20.35
CA GLU A 452 -36.05 13.71 20.97
C GLU A 452 -34.62 14.04 21.42
N VAL A 453 -34.12 13.28 22.41
CA VAL A 453 -32.73 13.42 22.88
C VAL A 453 -31.76 13.01 21.78
N SER A 454 -30.89 13.94 21.37
CA SER A 454 -29.84 13.71 20.37
C SER A 454 -28.45 13.75 21.02
N CYS A 455 -27.51 12.98 20.47
CA CYS A 455 -26.11 13.10 20.87
C CYS A 455 -25.54 14.49 20.58
N LEU A 456 -26.09 15.22 19.61
CA LEU A 456 -25.66 16.58 19.30
C LEU A 456 -26.07 17.58 20.41
N ASP A 457 -27.08 17.28 21.26
CA ASP A 457 -27.54 18.21 22.30
C ASP A 457 -26.45 18.62 23.29
N CYS A 458 -25.41 17.79 23.45
CA CYS A 458 -24.30 18.12 24.34
C CYS A 458 -23.36 19.22 23.82
N ILE A 459 -23.57 19.74 22.60
CA ILE A 459 -22.91 20.98 22.11
C ILE A 459 -23.52 22.22 22.79
N LYS A 460 -24.73 22.15 23.37
CA LYS A 460 -25.38 23.33 24.00
C LYS A 460 -24.53 23.93 25.13
N SER A 461 -23.71 23.12 25.80
CA SER A 461 -22.80 23.57 26.85
C SER A 461 -21.50 24.18 26.32
N TRP A 462 -21.26 24.14 25.01
CA TRP A 462 -20.07 24.70 24.40
C TRP A 462 -20.13 26.23 24.39
N ASN A 463 -18.96 26.86 24.30
CA ASN A 463 -18.86 28.28 24.01
C ASN A 463 -19.62 28.65 22.73
N ALA A 464 -20.19 29.85 22.73
CA ALA A 464 -21.11 30.31 21.69
C ALA A 464 -20.47 30.26 20.29
N GLN A 465 -19.22 30.75 20.16
CA GLN A 465 -18.56 30.81 18.86
C GLN A 465 -18.38 29.42 18.20
N GLN A 466 -17.90 28.42 18.96
CA GLN A 466 -17.70 27.07 18.42
C GLN A 466 -19.03 26.36 18.18
N ARG A 467 -20.01 26.52 19.08
CA ARG A 467 -21.36 26.00 18.89
C ARG A 467 -22.00 26.56 17.63
N ASP A 468 -22.05 27.88 17.49
CA ASP A 468 -22.75 28.55 16.39
C ASP A 468 -22.11 28.18 15.03
N LYS A 469 -20.78 28.04 14.99
CA LYS A 469 -20.08 27.55 13.79
C LYS A 469 -20.46 26.10 13.46
N LEU A 470 -20.51 25.22 14.46
CA LEU A 470 -20.90 23.83 14.26
C LEU A 470 -22.37 23.70 13.85
N GLU A 471 -23.26 24.47 14.47
CA GLU A 471 -24.68 24.55 14.09
C GLU A 471 -24.84 25.03 12.65
N SER A 472 -24.11 26.07 12.25
CA SER A 472 -24.11 26.54 10.86
C SER A 472 -23.67 25.45 9.86
N LEU A 473 -22.62 24.67 10.18
CA LEU A 473 -22.18 23.56 9.33
C LEU A 473 -23.23 22.45 9.22
N LEU A 474 -23.94 22.16 10.31
CA LEU A 474 -24.99 21.15 10.37
C LEU A 474 -26.25 21.59 9.61
N GLU A 475 -26.65 22.85 9.75
CA GLU A 475 -27.82 23.45 9.09
C GLU A 475 -27.63 23.55 7.57
N THR A 476 -26.49 24.08 7.13
CA THR A 476 -26.17 24.24 5.71
C THR A 476 -25.83 22.91 5.01
N GLY A 477 -25.48 21.88 5.79
CA GLY A 477 -24.96 20.61 5.26
C GLY A 477 -23.49 20.68 4.82
N GLU A 478 -22.82 21.82 5.02
CA GLU A 478 -21.42 22.03 4.65
C GLU A 478 -20.44 21.18 5.48
N TYR A 479 -20.88 20.55 6.58
CA TYR A 479 -20.07 19.55 7.30
C TYR A 479 -19.56 18.43 6.39
N ARG A 480 -20.27 18.12 5.29
CA ARG A 480 -19.87 17.13 4.28
C ARG A 480 -18.57 17.54 3.57
N ASN A 481 -18.30 18.85 3.46
CA ASN A 481 -17.07 19.38 2.87
C ASN A 481 -15.83 19.16 3.75
N LEU A 482 -16.00 18.74 5.01
CA LEU A 482 -14.88 18.36 5.87
C LEU A 482 -14.31 16.97 5.54
N PHE A 483 -14.97 16.22 4.66
CA PHE A 483 -14.49 14.95 4.12
C PHE A 483 -14.05 15.11 2.67
N MET A 484 -13.13 14.24 2.22
CA MET A 484 -12.73 14.19 0.81
C MET A 484 -13.94 13.88 -0.08
N LYS A 485 -14.19 14.72 -1.09
CA LYS A 485 -15.32 14.54 -2.00
C LYS A 485 -15.08 13.35 -2.94
N ILE A 486 -15.95 12.34 -2.87
CA ILE A 486 -15.89 11.17 -3.76
C ILE A 486 -16.68 11.44 -5.05
N GLU A 487 -16.02 11.33 -6.20
CA GLU A 487 -16.63 11.56 -7.53
C GLU A 487 -17.15 10.26 -8.17
N CYS A 488 -16.42 9.16 -8.05
CA CYS A 488 -16.84 7.84 -8.49
C CYS A 488 -16.01 6.74 -7.83
N GLU A 489 -16.54 5.51 -7.82
CA GLU A 489 -15.85 4.34 -7.31
C GLU A 489 -16.15 3.09 -8.15
N SER A 490 -15.26 2.12 -8.10
CA SER A 490 -15.42 0.81 -8.70
C SER A 490 -15.08 -0.27 -7.68
N VAL A 491 -15.99 -1.22 -7.50
CA VAL A 491 -15.85 -2.35 -6.58
C VAL A 491 -15.93 -3.65 -7.38
N GLY A 492 -15.10 -4.63 -7.05
CA GLY A 492 -15.25 -6.00 -7.57
C GLY A 492 -14.85 -6.21 -9.03
N GLY A 493 -14.18 -5.24 -9.66
CA GLY A 493 -13.65 -5.39 -11.03
C GLY A 493 -12.55 -6.46 -11.13
N CYS A 494 -11.82 -6.70 -10.03
CA CYS A 494 -10.84 -7.77 -9.90
C CYS A 494 -10.87 -8.31 -8.47
N THR A 495 -11.06 -9.62 -8.32
CA THR A 495 -11.08 -10.31 -7.01
C THR A 495 -10.09 -11.46 -7.04
N THR A 496 -9.24 -11.54 -6.01
CA THR A 496 -8.31 -12.66 -5.88
C THR A 496 -9.10 -13.95 -5.67
N ILE A 497 -8.67 -15.04 -6.30
CA ILE A 497 -9.26 -16.35 -6.06
C ILE A 497 -9.05 -16.81 -4.61
N ARG A 498 -9.84 -17.80 -4.16
CA ARG A 498 -9.68 -18.43 -2.85
C ARG A 498 -8.50 -19.40 -2.89
N LYS A 499 -7.86 -19.62 -1.73
CA LYS A 499 -6.90 -20.71 -1.57
C LYS A 499 -7.60 -22.06 -1.78
N PRO A 500 -6.90 -23.11 -2.24
CA PRO A 500 -7.40 -24.48 -2.21
C PRO A 500 -7.79 -24.90 -0.78
N ASP A 501 -8.80 -25.75 -0.67
CA ASP A 501 -9.23 -26.28 0.63
C ASP A 501 -8.11 -27.09 1.29
N ALA A 502 -7.40 -27.88 0.48
CA ALA A 502 -6.22 -28.65 0.88
C ALA A 502 -4.97 -27.81 1.22
N ALA A 503 -5.00 -26.48 1.01
CA ALA A 503 -3.84 -25.63 1.29
C ALA A 503 -3.65 -25.40 2.80
N THR A 504 -2.44 -25.68 3.29
CA THR A 504 -2.05 -25.59 4.70
C THR A 504 -0.98 -24.53 4.94
N PRO A 505 -1.03 -23.74 6.03
CA PRO A 505 0.06 -22.85 6.42
C PRO A 505 1.37 -23.60 6.67
N ASP A 506 2.47 -23.09 6.14
CA ASP A 506 3.82 -23.66 6.31
C ASP A 506 4.80 -22.60 6.87
N PRO A 507 4.78 -22.37 8.20
CA PRO A 507 5.63 -21.38 8.86
C PRO A 507 7.06 -21.88 9.07
N GLY A 508 7.53 -22.84 8.25
CA GLY A 508 8.93 -23.24 8.16
C GLY A 508 9.51 -23.13 6.75
N LEU A 509 8.70 -22.72 5.77
CA LEU A 509 9.09 -22.74 4.36
C LEU A 509 10.28 -21.82 4.06
N LEU A 510 10.41 -20.70 4.77
CA LEU A 510 11.43 -19.67 4.59
C LEU A 510 12.34 -19.52 5.82
N LYS A 511 12.61 -20.62 6.57
CA LYS A 511 13.59 -20.62 7.67
C LYS A 511 14.94 -21.23 7.24
N ALA A 512 16.03 -20.44 7.22
CA ALA A 512 17.36 -20.78 7.80
C ALA A 512 18.53 -19.80 7.46
N ALA A 513 19.44 -19.64 8.46
CA ALA A 513 20.80 -19.07 8.51
C ALA A 513 21.10 -17.68 7.90
N THR A 514 21.35 -16.71 8.78
CA THR A 514 21.83 -15.35 8.52
C THR A 514 23.15 -15.31 7.73
N LYS A 515 23.19 -14.53 6.65
CA LYS A 515 24.42 -13.96 6.08
C LYS A 515 24.28 -12.44 5.90
N GLY A 516 25.41 -11.76 6.14
CA GLY A 516 25.54 -10.30 6.26
C GLY A 516 25.53 -9.51 4.95
N PRO A 517 25.75 -8.18 5.04
CA PRO A 517 25.46 -7.21 3.97
C PRO A 517 26.49 -7.22 2.83
N VAL A 518 26.04 -6.82 1.62
CA VAL A 518 26.82 -6.68 0.38
C VAL A 518 26.69 -5.22 -0.12
N GLU A 519 27.69 -4.70 -0.83
CA GLU A 519 27.77 -3.29 -1.28
C GLU A 519 26.94 -3.00 -2.56
N SER A 520 26.45 -1.74 -2.66
CA SER A 520 25.31 -1.25 -3.49
C SER A 520 25.64 -0.79 -4.92
N ARG A 521 24.76 -1.13 -5.89
CA ARG A 521 24.52 -0.46 -7.21
C ARG A 521 23.07 -0.72 -7.70
N SER A 522 22.34 0.30 -8.20
CA SER A 522 20.93 0.21 -8.65
C SER A 522 20.71 0.50 -10.15
N TRP A 523 19.67 -0.07 -10.78
CA TRP A 523 19.34 0.11 -12.22
C TRP A 523 17.88 0.53 -12.44
N THR A 524 17.65 1.73 -12.99
CA THR A 524 16.30 2.31 -13.22
C THR A 524 16.03 2.51 -14.71
N LEU A 525 14.78 2.31 -15.17
CA LEU A 525 14.36 2.56 -16.57
C LEU A 525 14.41 4.06 -16.94
N ASP A 526 14.81 4.36 -18.18
CA ASP A 526 14.69 5.71 -18.74
C ASP A 526 13.22 6.13 -18.87
N GLY A 527 12.88 7.30 -18.34
CA GLY A 527 11.50 7.82 -18.33
C GLY A 527 10.62 7.30 -17.19
N ALA A 528 11.17 6.57 -16.23
CA ALA A 528 10.49 6.18 -15.00
C ALA A 528 10.05 7.40 -14.17
N ASP A 529 8.82 7.35 -13.64
CA ASP A 529 8.30 8.39 -12.77
C ASP A 529 8.91 8.29 -11.36
N ARG A 530 9.87 9.18 -11.07
CA ARG A 530 10.57 9.26 -9.78
C ARG A 530 9.68 9.69 -8.62
N SER A 531 8.44 10.14 -8.85
CA SER A 531 7.49 10.43 -7.76
C SER A 531 7.01 9.17 -7.03
N ARG A 532 7.25 7.99 -7.60
CA ARG A 532 6.95 6.69 -6.98
C ARG A 532 7.94 6.30 -5.88
N ASP A 533 9.07 7.01 -5.76
CA ASP A 533 10.17 6.73 -4.83
C ASP A 533 10.00 7.44 -3.46
N SER A 534 8.87 8.14 -3.24
CA SER A 534 8.57 8.77 -1.95
C SER A 534 7.98 7.76 -0.95
N PRO A 535 8.39 7.79 0.34
CA PRO A 535 7.79 6.94 1.38
C PRO A 535 6.35 7.41 1.65
N GLY A 536 5.40 6.84 0.91
CA GLY A 536 3.97 7.17 1.07
C GLY A 536 3.40 6.73 2.42
N SER A 537 2.15 7.14 2.68
CA SER A 537 1.38 6.81 3.90
C SER A 537 1.39 5.31 4.20
N VAL A 538 2.06 4.91 5.28
CA VAL A 538 2.18 3.51 5.71
C VAL A 538 1.02 3.14 6.64
N HIS A 539 0.23 2.13 6.28
CA HIS A 539 -0.67 1.45 7.22
C HIS A 539 0.04 0.24 7.84
N PRO A 540 0.02 0.08 9.17
CA PRO A 540 0.41 -1.19 9.78
C PRO A 540 -0.62 -2.26 9.46
N VAL A 541 -0.20 -3.28 8.70
CA VAL A 541 -0.82 -4.60 8.78
C VAL A 541 -0.57 -5.14 10.20
N PRO A 542 -1.40 -5.99 10.80
CA PRO A 542 -1.12 -6.52 12.13
C PRO A 542 0.14 -7.40 12.11
N VAL A 543 1.09 -7.18 13.00
CA VAL A 543 2.02 -8.25 13.42
C VAL A 543 1.34 -8.87 14.62
N VAL A 544 0.92 -10.13 14.47
CA VAL A 544 0.58 -10.95 15.63
C VAL A 544 1.90 -11.14 16.39
N PRO A 545 2.03 -10.65 17.63
CA PRO A 545 3.20 -10.96 18.43
C PRO A 545 3.27 -12.48 18.57
N ALA A 546 4.47 -13.05 18.44
CA ALA A 546 4.70 -14.43 18.84
C ALA A 546 4.51 -14.51 20.37
N ALA A 547 3.27 -14.68 20.81
CA ALA A 547 2.94 -15.03 22.17
C ALA A 547 3.30 -16.52 22.33
N SER A 548 4.35 -16.76 23.11
CA SER A 548 4.69 -18.07 23.62
C SER A 548 3.49 -18.65 24.37
N GLY A 549 2.94 -19.75 23.87
CA GLY A 549 1.94 -20.56 24.58
C GLY A 549 0.49 -20.33 24.17
N GLY A 550 -0.03 -21.26 23.36
CA GLY A 550 -1.42 -21.73 23.42
C GLY A 550 -2.54 -20.71 23.15
N ASN A 551 -2.71 -20.30 21.88
CA ASN A 551 -3.96 -20.36 21.08
C ASN A 551 -3.74 -19.50 19.82
N THR A 552 -3.20 -20.09 18.74
CA THR A 552 -2.88 -19.35 17.51
C THR A 552 -4.17 -18.97 16.79
N ASN A 553 -4.58 -17.71 16.87
CA ASN A 553 -5.61 -17.16 15.98
C ASN A 553 -5.16 -17.40 14.52
N ARG A 554 -5.80 -18.37 13.85
CA ARG A 554 -5.48 -18.82 12.50
C ARG A 554 -5.70 -17.65 11.54
N ARG A 555 -4.67 -17.24 10.79
CA ARG A 555 -4.78 -16.17 9.80
C ARG A 555 -5.94 -16.45 8.84
N SER A 556 -6.83 -15.47 8.68
CA SER A 556 -7.88 -15.51 7.66
C SER A 556 -7.28 -15.19 6.29
N TYR A 557 -7.46 -16.09 5.32
CA TYR A 557 -7.01 -15.95 3.93
C TYR A 557 -8.19 -15.54 3.03
N SER A 558 -8.97 -14.56 3.47
CA SER A 558 -10.16 -14.12 2.77
C SER A 558 -9.79 -13.52 1.41
N PRO A 559 -10.57 -13.79 0.34
CA PRO A 559 -10.41 -13.11 -0.94
C PRO A 559 -10.41 -11.61 -0.77
N LYS A 560 -9.51 -10.95 -1.51
CA LYS A 560 -9.48 -9.50 -1.61
C LYS A 560 -10.03 -9.05 -2.94
N GLN A 561 -10.74 -7.93 -2.93
CA GLN A 561 -11.22 -7.24 -4.11
C GLN A 561 -10.47 -5.93 -4.30
N ARG A 562 -10.17 -5.60 -5.55
CA ARG A 562 -9.62 -4.30 -5.91
C ARG A 562 -10.73 -3.26 -5.85
N TYR A 563 -10.44 -2.17 -5.16
CA TYR A 563 -11.29 -1.01 -4.97
C TYR A 563 -10.60 0.21 -5.57
N LEU A 564 -11.23 0.81 -6.58
CA LEU A 564 -10.76 2.05 -7.20
C LEU A 564 -11.68 3.19 -6.78
N LEU A 565 -11.11 4.24 -6.22
CA LEU A 565 -11.84 5.39 -5.70
C LEU A 565 -11.26 6.68 -6.28
N VAL A 566 -12.12 7.56 -6.78
CA VAL A 566 -11.69 8.85 -7.34
C VAL A 566 -12.22 9.98 -6.47
N TYR A 567 -11.32 10.75 -5.88
CA TYR A 567 -11.62 11.99 -5.20
C TYR A 567 -11.64 13.16 -6.19
N GLY A 568 -12.61 14.06 -6.01
CA GLY A 568 -12.78 15.28 -6.80
C GLY A 568 -11.80 16.39 -6.47
N GLU A 569 -10.98 16.17 -5.45
CA GLU A 569 -10.03 17.12 -4.89
C GLU A 569 -8.65 16.46 -4.83
N VAL A 570 -7.62 17.25 -5.11
CA VAL A 570 -6.21 16.85 -4.97
C VAL A 570 -5.60 17.71 -3.88
N GLY A 571 -5.04 17.05 -2.86
CA GLY A 571 -4.48 17.71 -1.69
C GLY A 571 -3.06 17.30 -1.38
N ARG A 572 -2.51 17.92 -0.34
CA ARG A 572 -1.22 17.56 0.26
C ARG A 572 -1.47 16.92 1.62
N ALA A 573 -0.72 15.89 1.96
CA ALA A 573 -0.80 15.33 3.30
C ALA A 573 -0.23 16.32 4.33
N LEU A 574 -0.68 16.25 5.59
CA LEU A 574 -0.28 17.18 6.65
C LEU A 574 1.24 17.28 6.84
N HIS A 575 1.96 16.15 6.71
CA HIS A 575 3.42 16.13 6.85
C HIS A 575 4.18 16.87 5.73
N GLN A 576 3.52 17.17 4.61
CA GLN A 576 4.08 17.94 3.50
C GLN A 576 3.94 19.46 3.69
N LEU A 577 3.25 19.89 4.74
CA LEU A 577 3.12 21.30 5.08
C LEU A 577 4.45 21.87 5.58
N LYS A 578 4.61 23.19 5.44
CA LYS A 578 5.82 23.93 5.80
C LYS A 578 5.53 25.08 6.77
N SER A 579 4.42 24.99 7.50
CA SER A 579 3.90 26.08 8.33
C SER A 579 3.14 25.53 9.53
N PHE A 580 3.48 26.03 10.73
CA PHE A 580 2.73 25.73 11.95
C PHE A 580 1.28 26.20 11.85
N LYS A 581 1.03 27.38 11.25
CA LYS A 581 -0.33 27.92 11.01
C LYS A 581 -1.18 26.88 10.28
N ASP A 582 -0.69 26.39 9.16
CA ASP A 582 -1.43 25.44 8.30
C ASP A 582 -1.66 24.10 9.01
N VAL A 583 -0.68 23.65 9.82
CA VAL A 583 -0.81 22.43 10.63
C VAL A 583 -1.92 22.58 11.66
N PHE A 584 -1.86 23.61 12.52
CA PHE A 584 -2.86 23.81 13.58
C PHE A 584 -4.25 24.14 13.02
N GLN A 585 -4.32 24.84 11.88
CA GLN A 585 -5.57 25.05 11.14
C GLN A 585 -6.18 23.72 10.70
N SER A 586 -5.37 22.82 10.15
CA SER A 586 -5.83 21.50 9.71
C SER A 586 -6.24 20.60 10.89
N LEU A 587 -5.50 20.64 12.01
CA LEU A 587 -5.85 19.89 13.22
C LEU A 587 -7.18 20.35 13.81
N ARG A 588 -7.44 21.66 13.85
CA ARG A 588 -8.73 22.23 14.26
C ARG A 588 -9.88 21.67 13.42
N ASP A 589 -9.73 21.68 12.09
CA ASP A 589 -10.78 21.22 11.17
C ASP A 589 -11.09 19.73 11.37
N VAL A 590 -10.06 18.92 11.62
CA VAL A 590 -10.20 17.48 11.90
C VAL A 590 -10.92 17.19 13.23
N VAL A 591 -10.71 18.02 14.26
CA VAL A 591 -11.42 17.88 15.56
C VAL A 591 -12.93 18.07 15.38
N TYR A 592 -13.37 19.02 14.52
CA TYR A 592 -14.79 19.17 14.20
C TYR A 592 -15.39 17.90 13.58
N VAL A 593 -14.66 17.25 12.68
CA VAL A 593 -15.11 16.02 12.00
C VAL A 593 -15.37 14.87 12.98
N MET A 594 -14.44 14.67 13.92
CA MET A 594 -14.47 13.53 14.85
C MET A 594 -15.70 13.52 15.75
N TYR A 595 -16.18 14.70 16.13
CA TYR A 595 -17.32 14.80 17.02
C TYR A 595 -18.66 14.67 16.28
N ILE A 596 -18.79 15.25 15.09
CA ILE A 596 -20.02 15.21 14.29
C ILE A 596 -20.40 13.78 13.91
N ALA A 597 -19.41 12.95 13.60
CA ALA A 597 -19.68 11.70 12.92
C ALA A 597 -20.40 10.66 13.78
N GLY A 598 -20.24 10.67 15.12
CA GLY A 598 -20.64 9.53 15.96
C GLY A 598 -19.79 8.28 15.68
N TRP A 599 -18.67 8.45 14.97
CA TRP A 599 -17.76 7.40 14.53
C TRP A 599 -16.34 7.71 15.01
N VAL A 600 -15.57 6.66 15.24
CA VAL A 600 -14.13 6.74 15.53
C VAL A 600 -13.35 6.36 14.29
N HIS A 601 -12.32 7.14 13.95
CA HIS A 601 -11.51 6.97 12.75
C HIS A 601 -10.51 5.81 12.86
N ARG A 602 -9.88 5.65 14.03
CA ARG A 602 -8.96 4.55 14.38
C ARG A 602 -7.57 4.57 13.72
N ASP A 603 -7.31 5.47 12.78
CA ASP A 603 -5.98 5.66 12.16
C ASP A 603 -5.69 7.14 11.85
N VAL A 604 -5.89 8.03 12.83
CA VAL A 604 -5.56 9.45 12.67
C VAL A 604 -4.04 9.61 12.61
N SER A 605 -3.53 10.17 11.52
CA SER A 605 -2.10 10.36 11.29
C SER A 605 -1.82 11.52 10.35
N THR A 606 -0.57 11.97 10.29
CA THR A 606 -0.14 13.04 9.38
C THR A 606 -0.33 12.71 7.89
N GLY A 607 -0.57 11.44 7.51
CA GLY A 607 -0.85 11.06 6.12
C GLY A 607 -2.30 10.98 5.74
N ASN A 608 -3.17 10.80 6.75
CA ASN A 608 -4.60 10.61 6.54
C ASN A 608 -5.37 11.93 6.75
N ILE A 609 -4.65 12.99 7.09
CA ILE A 609 -5.14 14.37 7.10
C ILE A 609 -4.65 15.01 5.80
N ILE A 610 -5.58 15.26 4.88
CA ILE A 610 -5.36 15.84 3.57
C ILE A 610 -5.77 17.29 3.58
N VAL A 611 -4.85 18.15 3.16
CA VAL A 611 -5.00 19.60 3.18
C VAL A 611 -5.30 20.09 1.77
N ILE A 612 -6.43 20.77 1.63
CA ILE A 612 -6.93 21.32 0.37
C ILE A 612 -6.81 22.85 0.41
N GLY A 613 -6.43 23.46 -0.72
CA GLY A 613 -6.31 24.91 -0.85
C GLY A 613 -4.97 25.47 -0.34
N SER A 614 -4.93 26.79 -0.19
CA SER A 614 -3.74 27.53 0.22
C SER A 614 -4.11 28.84 0.90
N GLY A 615 -3.28 29.29 1.86
CA GLY A 615 -3.52 30.54 2.58
C GLY A 615 -4.80 30.47 3.41
N ASP A 616 -5.66 31.48 3.29
CA ASP A 616 -6.87 31.57 4.13
C ASP A 616 -8.02 30.67 3.65
N SER A 617 -7.92 30.09 2.44
CA SER A 617 -8.87 29.08 1.92
C SER A 617 -8.39 27.64 2.17
N LEU A 618 -7.51 27.44 3.14
CA LEU A 618 -6.94 26.13 3.49
C LEU A 618 -7.88 25.38 4.44
N TYR A 619 -8.11 24.09 4.15
CA TYR A 619 -8.93 23.24 4.99
C TYR A 619 -8.28 21.86 5.17
N GLY A 620 -8.27 21.38 6.42
CA GLY A 620 -7.92 20.00 6.74
C GLY A 620 -9.11 19.07 6.57
N LYS A 621 -8.94 18.00 5.79
CA LYS A 621 -9.94 16.96 5.58
C LYS A 621 -9.41 15.60 5.98
N LEU A 622 -10.28 14.76 6.54
CA LEU A 622 -9.91 13.39 6.89
C LEU A 622 -10.13 12.46 5.68
N SER A 623 -9.18 11.57 5.44
CA SER A 623 -9.23 10.50 4.44
C SER A 623 -8.97 9.14 5.08
N ASP A 624 -9.11 8.06 4.31
CA ASP A 624 -8.83 6.68 4.73
C ASP A 624 -9.80 6.15 5.80
N LEU A 625 -11.09 6.30 5.53
CA LEU A 625 -12.17 5.89 6.45
C LEU A 625 -12.36 4.37 6.57
N GLU A 626 -11.55 3.55 5.91
CA GLU A 626 -11.69 2.08 5.86
C GLU A 626 -11.60 1.38 7.24
N TYR A 627 -10.97 2.03 8.22
CA TYR A 627 -10.94 1.58 9.61
C TYR A 627 -12.00 2.21 10.50
N ALA A 628 -12.71 3.23 10.00
CA ALA A 628 -13.69 3.94 10.81
C ALA A 628 -14.82 3.00 11.23
N ARG A 629 -15.31 3.18 12.46
CA ARG A 629 -16.42 2.42 13.02
C ARG A 629 -17.37 3.32 13.78
N VAL A 630 -18.64 2.93 13.82
CA VAL A 630 -19.63 3.53 14.72
C VAL A 630 -19.14 3.36 16.16
N PHE A 631 -19.23 4.43 16.96
CA PHE A 631 -18.97 4.37 18.39
C PHE A 631 -20.12 3.64 19.12
N GLY A 632 -19.81 2.69 20.02
CA GLY A 632 -20.82 2.08 20.91
C GLY A 632 -20.56 0.62 21.34
N PRO A 633 -21.43 0.03 22.17
CA PRO A 633 -21.22 -1.29 22.81
C PRO A 633 -21.10 -2.47 21.83
N ARG A 634 -21.69 -2.36 20.63
CA ARG A 634 -21.54 -3.37 19.57
C ARG A 634 -20.12 -3.43 19.00
N SER A 635 -19.32 -2.39 19.22
CA SER A 635 -17.89 -2.36 18.93
C SER A 635 -17.05 -3.16 19.93
N CYS A 636 -17.63 -3.66 21.03
CA CYS A 636 -16.94 -4.58 21.95
C CYS A 636 -16.70 -5.97 21.35
N SER A 637 -17.48 -6.36 20.32
CA SER A 637 -17.15 -7.53 19.46
C SER A 637 -15.83 -7.36 18.69
N ALA A 638 -15.26 -6.15 18.66
CA ALA A 638 -13.98 -5.82 18.03
C ALA A 638 -12.76 -6.23 18.88
N ALA A 639 -12.93 -6.96 19.99
CA ALA A 639 -11.82 -7.62 20.67
C ALA A 639 -11.06 -8.63 19.78
N GLN A 640 -11.64 -9.03 18.64
CA GLN A 640 -10.98 -9.83 17.60
C GLN A 640 -10.35 -8.99 16.47
N ASP A 641 -10.59 -7.68 16.40
CA ASP A 641 -9.95 -6.81 15.42
C ASP A 641 -8.49 -6.61 15.82
N PRO A 642 -7.53 -6.81 14.91
CA PRO A 642 -6.14 -6.54 15.21
C PRO A 642 -5.91 -5.05 15.54
N LYS A 643 -4.89 -4.73 16.36
CA LYS A 643 -4.53 -3.34 16.66
C LYS A 643 -4.19 -2.57 15.37
N THR A 644 -4.95 -1.52 15.08
CA THR A 644 -4.84 -0.65 13.88
C THR A 644 -4.38 0.74 14.26
N GLY A 645 -3.58 1.40 13.41
CA GLY A 645 -3.18 2.80 13.60
C GLY A 645 -1.67 3.04 13.54
N THR A 646 -1.26 4.28 13.27
CA THR A 646 0.17 4.67 13.23
C THR A 646 0.75 4.73 14.66
N PRO A 647 1.76 3.89 15.06
CA PRO A 647 2.19 3.80 16.46
C PRO A 647 2.69 5.11 17.08
N PHE A 648 3.24 6.01 16.26
CA PHE A 648 3.66 7.35 16.69
C PHE A 648 2.49 8.14 17.32
N PHE A 649 1.28 7.93 16.81
CA PHE A 649 0.10 8.70 17.16
C PHE A 649 -0.97 7.85 17.86
N MET A 650 -0.74 6.55 18.07
CA MET A 650 -1.67 5.69 18.81
C MET A 650 -1.88 6.17 20.25
N ALA A 651 -3.14 6.18 20.70
CA ALA A 651 -3.50 6.50 22.07
C ALA A 651 -2.84 5.57 23.10
N HIS A 652 -2.55 6.08 24.29
CA HIS A 652 -1.79 5.37 25.32
C HIS A 652 -2.45 4.06 25.72
N GLU A 653 -3.72 4.10 26.13
CA GLU A 653 -4.49 2.92 26.57
C GLU A 653 -4.65 1.89 25.46
N TYR A 654 -4.87 2.34 24.23
CA TYR A 654 -4.99 1.46 23.08
C TYR A 654 -3.66 0.76 22.78
N LEU A 655 -2.55 1.49 22.87
CA LEU A 655 -1.22 0.96 22.64
C LEU A 655 -0.79 0.01 23.77
N SER A 656 -1.02 0.35 25.04
CA SER A 656 -0.72 -0.49 26.21
C SER A 656 -1.63 -1.71 26.28
N GLY A 657 -2.91 -1.55 25.93
CA GLY A 657 -3.96 -2.52 26.25
C GLY A 657 -4.41 -2.47 27.71
N GLU A 658 -4.09 -1.39 28.43
CA GLU A 658 -4.35 -1.21 29.86
C GLU A 658 -5.04 0.14 30.08
N TRP A 659 -6.04 0.15 30.97
CA TRP A 659 -6.75 1.36 31.40
C TRP A 659 -5.81 2.22 32.26
N LEU A 660 -5.93 3.54 32.15
CA LEU A 660 -5.14 4.46 32.97
C LEU A 660 -5.64 4.50 34.42
N TRP A 661 -6.96 4.39 34.62
CA TRP A 661 -7.54 4.24 35.95
C TRP A 661 -7.49 2.78 36.39
N ASN A 662 -6.91 2.54 37.57
CA ASN A 662 -6.87 1.23 38.20
C ASN A 662 -7.43 1.33 39.63
N PRO A 663 -8.59 0.71 39.92
CA PRO A 663 -9.19 0.76 41.26
C PRO A 663 -8.31 0.12 42.34
N GLY A 664 -7.47 -0.87 41.99
CA GLY A 664 -6.59 -1.55 42.93
C GLY A 664 -5.43 -0.69 43.48
N LEU A 665 -5.15 0.47 42.87
CA LEU A 665 -4.15 1.42 43.40
C LEU A 665 -4.75 2.42 44.40
N GLU A 666 -6.09 2.58 44.46
CA GLU A 666 -6.75 3.44 45.45
C GLU A 666 -6.97 2.70 46.80
N GLU A 667 -7.22 1.38 46.78
CA GLU A 667 -7.42 0.56 48.00
C GLU A 667 -6.14 0.40 48.84
N ASP A 668 -4.97 0.31 48.22
CA ASP A 668 -3.67 0.22 48.95
C ASP A 668 -3.38 1.48 49.78
N THR A 669 -3.85 2.66 49.36
CA THR A 669 -3.62 3.90 50.13
C THR A 669 -4.49 4.05 51.37
N GLU A 670 -5.70 3.47 51.40
CA GLU A 670 -6.52 3.46 52.62
C GLU A 670 -6.05 2.38 53.62
N GLY A 671 -5.57 1.23 53.13
CA GLY A 671 -4.97 0.18 53.98
C GLY A 671 -3.69 0.64 54.71
N ILE A 672 -2.85 1.43 54.04
CA ILE A 672 -1.61 1.98 54.63
C ILE A 672 -1.91 2.97 55.77
N PHE A 673 -3.01 3.74 55.69
CA PHE A 673 -3.39 4.71 56.72
C PHE A 673 -3.97 4.05 57.98
N GLU A 674 -4.63 2.89 57.85
CA GLU A 674 -5.10 2.09 59.00
C GLU A 674 -3.97 1.26 59.63
N GLU A 675 -3.07 0.66 58.83
CA GLU A 675 -1.88 -0.05 59.36
C GLU A 675 -0.95 0.89 60.15
N MET A 676 -0.90 2.18 59.80
CA MET A 676 -0.14 3.18 60.55
C MET A 676 -0.80 3.64 61.87
N LYS A 677 -2.09 3.34 62.12
CA LYS A 677 -2.81 3.72 63.35
C LYS A 677 -2.85 2.63 64.41
N THR A 678 -2.68 1.36 64.05
CA THR A 678 -2.70 0.24 64.99
C THR A 678 -1.37 -0.50 64.99
N SER A 679 -0.31 0.16 65.46
CA SER A 679 0.93 -0.51 65.86
C SER A 679 0.91 -0.80 67.36
N SER A 680 0.21 -1.87 67.73
CA SER A 680 0.53 -2.69 68.89
C SER A 680 -0.26 -4.00 68.80
N GLU A 681 0.47 -5.11 68.92
CA GLU A 681 0.02 -6.51 68.94
C GLU A 681 -0.10 -7.22 67.57
N GLN A 682 0.74 -8.25 67.42
CA GLN A 682 0.63 -9.24 66.35
C GLN A 682 -0.57 -10.16 66.61
N PRO A 683 -1.37 -10.46 65.58
CA PRO A 683 -1.87 -11.83 65.46
C PRO A 683 -1.78 -12.42 64.04
N GLN A 684 -1.86 -13.74 64.03
CA GLN A 684 -1.62 -14.70 62.96
C GLN A 684 -2.33 -14.42 61.63
N ARG A 685 -1.61 -14.68 60.52
CA ARG A 685 -2.15 -14.75 59.15
C ARG A 685 -3.18 -15.88 59.02
N VAL A 686 -4.45 -15.51 58.94
CA VAL A 686 -5.50 -16.34 58.34
C VAL A 686 -5.72 -15.84 56.91
N PRO A 687 -5.68 -16.68 55.87
CA PRO A 687 -5.92 -16.23 54.50
C PRO A 687 -7.38 -15.76 54.35
N PRO A 688 -7.63 -14.63 53.67
CA PRO A 688 -9.00 -14.15 53.50
C PRO A 688 -9.81 -15.12 52.64
N PRO A 689 -11.13 -15.25 52.88
CA PRO A 689 -12.00 -16.08 52.07
C PRO A 689 -12.00 -15.56 50.64
N SER A 690 -11.71 -16.46 49.70
CA SER A 690 -11.75 -16.23 48.27
C SER A 690 -13.19 -15.94 47.84
N THR A 691 -13.57 -14.66 47.87
CA THR A 691 -14.73 -14.19 47.12
C THR A 691 -14.33 -14.15 45.65
N PRO A 692 -15.09 -14.80 44.75
CA PRO A 692 -14.83 -14.72 43.32
C PRO A 692 -15.29 -13.34 42.84
N PHE A 693 -14.47 -12.31 43.05
CA PHE A 693 -14.60 -11.10 42.25
C PHE A 693 -14.44 -11.52 40.79
N LEU A 694 -15.51 -11.35 40.01
CA LEU A 694 -15.47 -11.44 38.56
C LEU A 694 -14.39 -10.48 38.05
N ASN A 695 -13.16 -10.96 37.90
CA ASN A 695 -12.16 -10.39 37.01
C ASN A 695 -12.61 -10.64 35.57
N SER A 696 -13.74 -10.04 35.18
CA SER A 696 -13.94 -9.66 33.80
C SER A 696 -12.87 -8.61 33.52
N ARG A 697 -11.74 -9.02 32.94
CA ARG A 697 -10.81 -8.08 32.30
C ARG A 697 -11.66 -7.24 31.34
N ARG A 698 -11.99 -6.00 31.71
CA ARG A 698 -12.75 -5.10 30.86
C ARG A 698 -11.90 -4.84 29.61
N GLU A 699 -12.33 -5.38 28.48
CA GLU A 699 -11.63 -5.24 27.21
C GLU A 699 -11.54 -3.75 26.82
N ILE A 700 -10.37 -3.31 26.33
CA ILE A 700 -10.18 -1.95 25.82
C ILE A 700 -10.99 -1.78 24.53
N ALA A 701 -11.99 -0.90 24.58
CA ALA A 701 -12.78 -0.52 23.41
C ALA A 701 -12.30 0.83 22.84
N TYR A 702 -12.15 0.91 21.52
CA TYR A 702 -11.75 2.14 20.85
C TYR A 702 -12.83 3.23 21.03
N ASN A 703 -12.42 4.45 21.40
CA ASN A 703 -13.34 5.55 21.73
C ASN A 703 -12.84 6.91 21.20
N PHE A 704 -13.68 7.95 21.29
CA PHE A 704 -13.38 9.28 20.75
C PHE A 704 -12.10 9.92 21.32
N GLN A 705 -11.73 9.68 22.60
CA GLN A 705 -10.46 10.22 23.10
C GLN A 705 -9.28 9.72 22.30
N TYR A 706 -9.35 8.51 21.74
CA TYR A 706 -8.18 7.91 21.12
C TYR A 706 -7.80 8.68 19.85
N ASP A 707 -8.79 9.09 19.07
CA ASP A 707 -8.57 9.96 17.92
C ASP A 707 -8.11 11.37 18.35
N LEU A 708 -8.65 11.93 19.44
CA LEU A 708 -8.20 13.22 20.00
C LEU A 708 -6.77 13.18 20.55
N GLU A 709 -6.39 12.09 21.20
CA GLU A 709 -5.03 11.86 21.69
C GLU A 709 -4.06 11.75 20.51
N SER A 710 -4.47 11.12 19.40
CA SER A 710 -3.70 11.13 18.16
C SER A 710 -3.46 12.54 17.62
N VAL A 711 -4.48 13.42 17.63
CA VAL A 711 -4.33 14.84 17.26
C VAL A 711 -3.30 15.53 18.16
N TRP A 712 -3.34 15.30 19.47
CA TRP A 712 -2.37 15.86 20.41
C TRP A 712 -0.94 15.34 20.17
N TRP A 713 -0.78 14.03 19.90
CA TRP A 713 0.53 13.46 19.55
C TRP A 713 1.08 14.03 18.24
N ILE A 714 0.23 14.30 17.25
CA ILE A 714 0.63 14.94 15.99
C ILE A 714 1.14 16.36 16.25
N ALA A 715 0.41 17.16 17.05
CA ALA A 715 0.84 18.50 17.41
C ALA A 715 2.20 18.49 18.14
N LEU A 716 2.36 17.60 19.12
CA LEU A 716 3.61 17.44 19.87
C LEU A 716 4.77 16.99 18.97
N TYR A 717 4.51 16.06 18.04
CA TYR A 717 5.50 15.63 17.06
C TYR A 717 5.96 16.79 16.18
N CYS A 718 5.04 17.59 15.66
CA CYS A 718 5.37 18.75 14.81
C CYS A 718 6.21 19.79 15.55
N LEU A 719 5.90 20.05 16.83
CA LEU A 719 6.65 21.01 17.65
C LEU A 719 8.06 20.53 18.01
N LEU A 720 8.28 19.21 18.12
CA LEU A 720 9.59 18.65 18.49
C LEU A 720 10.47 18.30 17.29
N ASP A 721 9.90 17.66 16.27
CA ASP A 721 10.69 17.05 15.19
C ASP A 721 10.74 17.91 13.92
N CYS A 722 9.71 18.74 13.68
CA CYS A 722 9.63 19.61 12.51
C CYS A 722 10.31 20.97 12.70
N VAL A 723 11.35 21.01 13.55
CA VAL A 723 12.23 22.16 13.75
C VAL A 723 13.67 21.67 13.75
N GLU A 724 14.57 22.42 13.13
CA GLU A 724 16.01 22.19 13.21
C GLU A 724 16.56 22.56 14.60
N TYR A 725 16.30 21.69 15.58
CA TYR A 725 16.82 21.83 16.92
C TYR A 725 17.13 20.47 17.54
N ASP A 726 18.42 20.17 17.69
CA ASP A 726 18.92 18.83 18.05
C ASP A 726 18.30 18.30 19.34
N ARG A 727 18.11 19.14 20.36
CA ARG A 727 17.49 18.70 21.62
C ARG A 727 16.04 18.28 21.44
N SER A 728 15.25 19.04 20.66
CA SER A 728 13.87 18.69 20.37
C SER A 728 13.78 17.41 19.55
N ARG A 729 14.59 17.26 18.49
CA ARG A 729 14.65 16.05 17.64
C ARG A 729 15.11 14.83 18.42
N ALA A 730 16.16 14.96 19.24
CA ALA A 730 16.64 13.88 20.10
C ALA A 730 15.57 13.45 21.12
N ARG A 731 14.77 14.40 21.62
CA ARG A 731 13.64 14.08 22.48
C ARG A 731 12.52 13.38 21.71
N ALA A 732 12.17 13.87 20.52
CA ALA A 732 11.17 13.24 19.65
C ALA A 732 11.51 11.77 19.40
N GLY A 733 12.77 11.45 19.07
CA GLY A 733 13.23 10.07 18.84
C GLY A 733 13.12 9.12 20.04
N ARG A 734 12.98 9.65 21.27
CA ARG A 734 12.75 8.84 22.48
C ARG A 734 11.25 8.61 22.76
N ILE A 735 10.40 9.52 22.32
CA ILE A 735 8.95 9.51 22.57
C ILE A 735 8.23 8.74 21.47
N PHE A 736 8.59 9.04 20.23
CA PHE A 736 7.94 8.53 19.04
C PHE A 736 8.69 7.30 18.55
N GLY A 737 8.18 6.16 19.01
CA GLY A 737 8.71 4.84 18.71
C GLY A 737 7.91 4.13 17.64
N ASN A 738 8.61 3.44 16.76
CA ASN A 738 8.00 2.70 15.68
C ASN A 738 7.59 1.27 16.06
N VAL A 739 6.97 1.13 17.23
CA VAL A 739 6.77 -0.15 17.90
C VAL A 739 5.35 -0.24 18.47
N LEU A 740 4.74 -1.43 18.40
CA LEU A 740 3.42 -1.71 18.97
C LEU A 740 3.51 -1.98 20.49
N ARG A 741 4.24 -1.13 21.21
CA ARG A 741 4.34 -1.08 22.67
C ARG A 741 4.61 0.34 23.11
N VAL A 742 4.16 0.70 24.31
CA VAL A 742 4.44 2.03 24.88
C VAL A 742 5.91 2.10 25.30
N LEU A 743 6.66 3.05 24.76
CA LEU A 743 8.02 3.35 25.21
C LEU A 743 7.99 4.05 26.58
N ASP A 744 8.99 3.80 27.42
CA ASP A 744 9.04 4.39 28.78
C ASP A 744 8.97 5.91 28.77
N ALA A 745 9.69 6.58 27.86
CA ALA A 745 9.62 8.04 27.75
C ALA A 745 8.22 8.53 27.37
N ARG A 746 7.53 7.83 26.46
CA ARG A 746 6.14 8.12 26.07
C ARG A 746 5.19 7.89 27.25
N ARG A 747 5.35 6.78 27.97
CA ARG A 747 4.56 6.45 29.17
C ARG A 747 4.67 7.58 30.18
N ARG A 748 5.90 7.91 30.59
CA ARG A 748 6.15 8.93 31.61
C ARG A 748 5.60 10.30 31.22
N ILE A 749 5.78 10.72 29.96
CA ILE A 749 5.24 12.01 29.50
C ILE A 749 3.71 12.03 29.52
N PHE A 750 3.05 10.90 29.20
CA PHE A 750 1.61 10.85 29.19
C PHE A 750 0.97 10.66 30.58
N THR A 751 1.64 9.96 31.50
CA THR A 751 1.09 9.66 32.84
C THR A 751 1.59 10.62 33.93
N GLU A 752 2.78 11.21 33.79
CA GLU A 752 3.37 12.13 34.78
C GLU A 752 3.28 13.58 34.27
N GLY A 753 2.25 14.32 34.69
CA GLY A 753 2.00 15.70 34.20
C GLY A 753 3.16 16.69 34.45
N SER A 754 3.90 16.56 35.55
CA SER A 754 5.11 17.34 35.81
C SER A 754 6.21 17.05 34.78
N ARG A 755 6.32 15.79 34.34
CA ARG A 755 7.36 15.34 33.44
C ARG A 755 7.24 15.92 32.05
N LEU A 756 6.02 16.03 31.51
CA LEU A 756 5.79 16.71 30.22
C LEU A 756 6.29 18.15 30.26
N ARG A 757 5.92 18.91 31.30
CA ARG A 757 6.33 20.30 31.47
C ARG A 757 7.84 20.43 31.58
N GLU A 758 8.49 19.59 32.40
CA GLU A 758 9.95 19.56 32.54
C GLU A 758 10.64 19.34 31.19
N VAL A 759 10.21 18.29 30.47
CA VAL A 759 10.79 17.91 29.18
C VAL A 759 10.62 19.02 28.14
N LEU A 760 9.43 19.62 28.05
CA LEU A 760 9.20 20.69 27.09
C LEU A 760 9.94 21.99 27.49
N THR A 761 10.10 22.28 28.78
CA THR A 761 10.88 23.45 29.23
C THR A 761 12.37 23.27 28.92
N SER A 762 12.90 22.05 29.00
CA SER A 762 14.33 21.80 28.74
C SER A 762 14.67 21.61 27.27
N ASP A 763 13.79 20.94 26.51
CA ASP A 763 14.14 20.37 25.21
C ASP A 763 13.37 20.95 24.03
N LEU A 764 12.25 21.66 24.24
CA LEU A 764 11.53 22.33 23.15
C LEU A 764 12.32 23.56 22.68
N HIS A 765 12.28 23.88 21.39
CA HIS A 765 12.93 25.07 20.84
C HIS A 765 12.46 26.35 21.60
N PRO A 766 13.37 27.25 22.04
CA PRO A 766 13.01 28.40 22.90
C PRO A 766 11.89 29.30 22.34
N LYS A 767 11.90 29.56 21.03
CA LYS A 767 10.85 30.35 20.34
C LYS A 767 9.47 29.67 20.32
N LEU A 768 9.41 28.36 20.54
CA LEU A 768 8.16 27.61 20.67
C LEU A 768 7.70 27.44 22.12
N GLN A 769 8.61 27.57 23.09
CA GLN A 769 8.28 27.41 24.51
C GLN A 769 7.27 28.46 24.97
N SER A 770 7.55 29.74 24.73
CA SER A 770 6.67 30.83 25.16
C SER A 770 5.24 30.72 24.62
N PRO A 771 5.00 30.50 23.31
CA PRO A 771 3.65 30.38 22.78
C PRO A 771 2.97 29.05 23.13
N PHE A 772 3.62 27.90 22.91
CA PHE A 772 2.91 26.62 22.86
C PHE A 772 2.96 25.79 24.14
N LEU A 773 3.97 25.96 25.00
CA LEU A 773 4.20 25.10 26.17
C LEU A 773 2.95 24.96 27.04
N THR A 774 2.34 26.08 27.39
CA THR A 774 1.16 26.12 28.27
C THR A 774 -0.02 25.40 27.62
N GLN A 775 -0.28 25.64 26.33
CA GLN A 775 -1.40 25.04 25.62
C GLN A 775 -1.24 23.52 25.50
N ILE A 776 -0.06 23.02 25.13
CA ILE A 776 0.19 21.58 25.00
C ILE A 776 0.04 20.85 26.35
N VAL A 777 0.51 21.46 27.44
CA VAL A 777 0.39 20.89 28.80
C VAL A 777 -1.06 20.90 29.29
N LEU A 778 -1.83 21.95 28.98
CA LEU A 778 -3.24 22.02 29.37
C LEU A 778 -4.09 20.97 28.64
N ALA A 779 -3.88 20.78 27.33
CA ALA A 779 -4.54 19.73 26.56
C ALA A 779 -4.21 18.33 27.09
N HIS A 780 -2.94 18.07 27.40
CA HIS A 780 -2.51 16.82 28.04
C HIS A 780 -3.24 16.57 29.37
N LYS A 781 -3.27 17.56 30.25
CA LYS A 781 -3.96 17.46 31.54
C LYS A 781 -5.45 17.15 31.36
N ALA A 782 -6.11 17.81 30.41
CA ALA A 782 -7.51 17.56 30.09
C ALA A 782 -7.73 16.13 29.58
N LEU A 783 -6.89 15.64 28.65
CA LEU A 783 -6.96 14.27 28.15
C LEU A 783 -6.82 13.24 29.27
N TYR A 784 -5.77 13.36 30.10
CA TYR A 784 -5.48 12.44 31.20
C TYR A 784 -6.58 12.45 32.28
N SER A 785 -7.02 13.64 32.72
CA SER A 785 -8.10 13.74 33.71
C SER A 785 -9.44 13.24 33.17
N SER A 786 -9.70 13.40 31.88
CA SER A 786 -10.94 12.91 31.26
C SER A 786 -10.98 11.39 31.16
N TYR A 787 -9.83 10.75 30.87
CA TYR A 787 -9.67 9.29 30.95
C TYR A 787 -10.11 8.77 32.32
N THR A 788 -9.35 9.16 33.34
CA THR A 788 -9.55 8.63 34.69
C THR A 788 -10.95 8.92 35.24
N LYS A 789 -11.49 10.11 34.99
CA LYS A 789 -12.85 10.47 35.42
C LYS A 789 -13.92 9.64 34.72
N ARG A 790 -13.85 9.43 33.41
CA ARG A 790 -14.87 8.63 32.70
C ARG A 790 -14.78 7.15 33.05
N GLU A 791 -13.57 6.64 33.23
CA GLU A 791 -13.33 5.26 33.60
C GLU A 791 -13.85 4.98 35.01
N LYS A 792 -13.52 5.85 35.98
CA LYS A 792 -14.03 5.80 37.36
C LYS A 792 -15.55 5.84 37.44
N ASN A 793 -16.20 6.59 36.53
CA ASN A 793 -17.65 6.76 36.50
C ASN A 793 -18.39 5.78 35.57
N ASP A 794 -17.69 4.81 34.97
CA ASP A 794 -18.25 3.84 34.00
C ASP A 794 -18.95 4.48 32.79
N GLN A 795 -18.44 5.63 32.33
CA GLN A 795 -19.03 6.43 31.24
C GLN A 795 -18.38 6.21 29.87
N VAL A 796 -17.48 5.23 29.72
CA VAL A 796 -16.73 4.97 28.48
C VAL A 796 -17.64 4.64 27.29
N GLY A 797 -18.80 4.03 27.54
CA GLY A 797 -19.79 3.74 26.50
C GLY A 797 -20.75 4.89 26.16
N ASN A 798 -20.69 6.02 26.88
CA ASN A 798 -21.64 7.12 26.73
C ASN A 798 -21.07 8.22 25.81
N PRO A 799 -21.65 8.44 24.59
CA PRO A 799 -21.16 9.47 23.67
C PRO A 799 -21.15 10.88 24.27
N ALA A 800 -22.16 11.22 25.09
CA ALA A 800 -22.29 12.56 25.66
C ALA A 800 -21.15 12.90 26.64
N ALA A 801 -20.54 11.89 27.26
CA ALA A 801 -19.42 12.07 28.18
C ALA A 801 -18.12 12.54 27.48
N TYR A 802 -18.07 12.50 26.14
CA TYR A 802 -16.94 12.98 25.35
C TYR A 802 -17.06 14.44 24.89
N SER A 803 -18.25 15.04 25.01
CA SER A 803 -18.50 16.42 24.54
C SER A 803 -17.49 17.44 25.09
N GLN A 804 -17.27 17.40 26.41
CA GLN A 804 -16.41 18.37 27.09
C GLN A 804 -14.94 18.26 26.64
N ILE A 805 -14.41 17.04 26.43
CA ILE A 805 -13.03 16.89 25.98
C ILE A 805 -12.88 17.31 24.51
N CYS A 806 -13.88 17.08 23.66
CA CYS A 806 -13.86 17.57 22.28
C CYS A 806 -13.79 19.09 22.23
N GLU A 807 -14.61 19.78 23.03
CA GLU A 807 -14.58 21.25 23.14
C GLU A 807 -13.20 21.76 23.59
N ILE A 808 -12.62 21.17 24.64
CA ILE A 808 -11.30 21.57 25.15
C ILE A 808 -10.22 21.37 24.09
N MET A 809 -10.25 20.25 23.36
CA MET A 809 -9.28 19.97 22.30
C MET A 809 -9.45 20.92 21.10
N LEU A 810 -10.68 21.30 20.78
CA LEU A 810 -10.96 22.28 19.74
C LEU A 810 -10.44 23.66 20.14
N PHE A 811 -10.76 24.12 21.35
CA PHE A 811 -10.25 25.38 21.91
C PHE A 811 -8.72 25.40 21.92
N ASN A 812 -8.08 24.28 22.25
CA ASN A 812 -6.63 24.16 22.23
C ASN A 812 -6.04 24.33 20.83
N ALA A 813 -6.63 23.70 19.81
CA ALA A 813 -6.20 23.83 18.43
C ALA A 813 -6.38 25.27 17.91
N GLU A 814 -7.50 25.92 18.23
CA GLU A 814 -7.75 27.32 17.90
C GLU A 814 -6.79 28.28 18.60
N SER A 815 -6.50 28.03 19.87
CA SER A 815 -5.51 28.82 20.63
C SER A 815 -4.12 28.69 20.04
N CYS A 816 -3.69 27.47 19.68
CA CYS A 816 -2.40 27.25 19.01
C CYS A 816 -2.36 27.93 17.64
N LEU A 817 -3.46 27.93 16.88
CA LEU A 817 -3.56 28.66 15.62
C LEU A 817 -3.45 30.17 15.82
N ALA A 818 -4.14 30.74 16.80
CA ALA A 818 -4.04 32.16 17.15
C ALA A 818 -2.61 32.55 17.51
N LEU A 819 -1.94 31.75 18.35
CA LEU A 819 -0.54 31.93 18.70
C LEU A 819 0.39 31.89 17.47
N CYS A 820 0.09 31.06 16.47
CA CYS A 820 0.85 31.05 15.21
C CYS A 820 0.70 32.36 14.42
N MET A 821 -0.46 33.01 14.51
CA MET A 821 -0.74 34.26 13.80
C MET A 821 -0.17 35.48 14.53
N GLU A 822 -0.09 35.43 15.86
CA GLU A 822 0.46 36.51 16.69
C GLU A 822 1.99 36.47 16.81
N ALA A 823 2.58 35.27 16.78
CA ALA A 823 4.03 35.11 16.94
C ALA A 823 4.79 35.65 15.73
N GLN A 824 5.59 36.71 15.95
CA GLN A 824 6.39 37.35 14.90
C GLN A 824 7.67 36.58 14.54
N ASP A 825 8.12 35.67 15.40
CA ASP A 825 9.41 35.00 15.28
C ASP A 825 9.31 33.50 15.66
N LEU A 826 8.58 32.72 14.86
CA LEU A 826 8.59 31.26 14.97
C LEU A 826 9.78 30.66 14.20
N PRO A 827 10.36 29.55 14.68
CA PRO A 827 11.39 28.86 13.91
C PRO A 827 10.81 28.30 12.61
N ALA A 828 11.67 28.13 11.60
CA ALA A 828 11.27 27.52 10.35
C ALA A 828 10.74 26.10 10.58
N PHE A 829 9.61 25.78 9.94
CA PHE A 829 9.05 24.43 9.96
C PHE A 829 9.84 23.57 8.98
N VAL A 830 10.75 22.76 9.52
CA VAL A 830 11.65 21.89 8.77
C VAL A 830 11.52 20.47 9.32
N PRO A 831 10.65 19.64 8.72
CA PRO A 831 10.56 18.21 9.03
C PRO A 831 11.93 17.53 8.96
N SER A 832 12.19 16.60 9.88
CA SER A 832 13.37 15.74 9.79
C SER A 832 13.33 14.97 8.45
N GLY A 833 14.44 15.01 7.69
CA GLY A 833 14.53 14.47 6.32
C GLY A 833 15.09 15.47 5.29
N TYR A 834 14.91 16.77 5.50
CA TYR A 834 15.55 17.81 4.68
C TYR A 834 17.05 17.91 5.02
N THR A 835 17.92 17.41 4.15
CA THR A 835 19.35 17.76 4.22
C THR A 835 19.56 19.09 3.50
N THR A 836 20.00 20.10 4.25
CA THR A 836 20.38 21.42 3.74
C THR A 836 21.76 21.36 3.08
N ASN A 837 21.85 20.73 1.91
CA ASN A 837 23.00 20.86 1.03
C ASN A 837 22.57 21.52 -0.28
N ASP A 838 22.13 22.78 -0.21
CA ASP A 838 22.06 23.66 -1.38
C ASP A 838 22.06 25.12 -0.89
N VAL A 839 23.25 25.62 -0.56
CA VAL A 839 23.53 27.06 -0.62
C VAL A 839 24.58 27.26 -1.70
N PRO A 840 24.31 28.03 -2.76
CA PRO A 840 25.30 28.32 -3.78
C PRO A 840 26.35 29.27 -3.18
N SER A 841 27.54 28.74 -2.87
CA SER A 841 28.68 29.56 -2.51
C SER A 841 29.17 30.30 -3.75
N THR A 842 28.95 31.60 -3.75
CA THR A 842 29.53 32.57 -4.69
C THR A 842 31.06 32.44 -4.72
N GLU A 843 31.61 32.21 -5.91
CA GLU A 843 33.04 32.20 -6.17
C GLU A 843 33.73 33.52 -5.79
N LYS A 844 34.95 33.42 -5.27
CA LYS A 844 36.02 34.38 -5.54
C LYS A 844 37.31 33.63 -5.93
N PRO A 845 38.12 34.17 -6.86
CA PRO A 845 39.22 33.45 -7.49
C PRO A 845 40.61 33.75 -6.87
N GLY A 846 41.53 32.79 -7.02
CA GLY A 846 42.96 32.89 -6.64
C GLY A 846 43.29 32.07 -5.39
N THR A 847 44.38 31.33 -5.26
CA THR A 847 45.70 31.35 -5.90
C THR A 847 46.43 30.04 -5.58
N PHE A 848 47.29 29.57 -6.48
CA PHE A 848 48.23 28.48 -6.29
C PHE A 848 49.06 28.61 -5.01
N SER A 849 49.23 27.51 -4.25
CA SER A 849 50.42 27.29 -3.43
C SER A 849 50.74 25.80 -3.25
N LYS A 850 52.01 25.49 -3.51
CA LYS A 850 52.68 24.18 -3.39
C LYS A 850 52.94 23.80 -1.92
N ARG A 851 53.05 22.49 -1.66
CA ARG A 851 54.08 21.76 -0.83
C ARG A 851 53.47 20.56 -0.08
N PRO A 852 54.26 19.59 0.43
CA PRO A 852 55.46 18.96 -0.12
C PRO A 852 55.48 17.41 0.10
N TYR A 853 56.56 16.80 -0.39
CA TYR A 853 56.93 15.38 -0.30
C TYR A 853 57.56 14.97 1.05
N SER A 854 57.69 13.65 1.25
CA SER A 854 58.54 12.89 2.22
C SER A 854 57.84 12.44 3.52
N GLN A 855 58.04 11.24 4.08
CA GLN A 855 59.13 10.24 3.99
C GLN A 855 58.61 8.78 4.07
N ARG A 856 59.45 7.88 3.54
CA ARG A 856 59.42 6.40 3.65
C ARG A 856 59.73 5.89 5.06
N SER A 857 59.33 4.65 5.32
CA SER A 857 60.18 3.64 5.98
C SER A 857 60.07 2.31 5.22
N ASP A 858 61.23 1.78 4.82
CA ASP A 858 61.43 0.47 4.19
C ASP A 858 61.54 -0.62 5.28
N ASN A 859 61.08 -1.84 5.01
CA ASN A 859 61.82 -3.06 5.37
C ASN A 859 61.35 -4.32 4.60
N ASP A 860 62.36 -5.11 4.24
CA ASP A 860 62.48 -6.20 3.26
C ASP A 860 61.74 -7.52 3.54
N GLY A 861 61.61 -8.34 2.48
CA GLY A 861 61.27 -9.78 2.59
C GLY A 861 60.91 -10.52 1.28
N SER A 862 61.83 -10.54 0.31
CA SER A 862 62.02 -11.39 -0.89
C SER A 862 61.27 -12.74 -1.06
N ASN A 863 60.72 -13.06 -2.26
CA ASN A 863 61.39 -13.84 -3.34
C ASN A 863 60.50 -14.24 -4.54
N GLU A 864 61.02 -13.95 -5.75
CA GLU A 864 61.01 -14.71 -7.05
C GLU A 864 59.70 -15.22 -7.70
N ALA A 865 59.47 -15.22 -9.03
CA ALA A 865 60.20 -14.84 -10.25
C ALA A 865 59.19 -14.73 -11.44
N GLY A 866 59.50 -13.94 -12.48
CA GLY A 866 58.73 -13.80 -13.74
C GLY A 866 58.99 -14.93 -14.76
N PRO A 867 58.83 -14.74 -16.11
CA PRO A 867 58.45 -13.51 -16.83
C PRO A 867 57.47 -13.70 -18.01
N SER A 868 57.16 -12.58 -18.67
CA SER A 868 57.07 -12.36 -20.14
C SER A 868 55.75 -11.83 -20.71
N SER A 869 55.85 -10.62 -21.28
CA SER A 869 54.92 -9.99 -22.22
C SER A 869 55.20 -10.46 -23.66
N PRO A 870 54.36 -10.09 -24.67
CA PRO A 870 54.66 -8.86 -25.40
C PRO A 870 53.46 -8.01 -25.86
N LYS A 871 53.87 -6.81 -26.28
CA LYS A 871 53.19 -5.59 -26.74
C LYS A 871 52.30 -5.71 -28.00
N ARG A 872 51.16 -4.99 -27.95
CA ARG A 872 50.68 -3.88 -28.84
C ARG A 872 50.49 -4.13 -30.35
N ALA A 873 49.28 -3.85 -30.86
CA ALA A 873 49.06 -3.16 -32.15
C ALA A 873 47.70 -2.43 -32.19
N ARG A 874 47.75 -1.14 -32.59
CA ARG A 874 46.63 -0.29 -33.02
C ARG A 874 46.55 -0.36 -34.55
N VAL A 875 45.36 -0.47 -35.14
CA VAL A 875 45.04 -0.12 -36.55
C VAL A 875 43.57 0.34 -36.53
N LEU A 876 43.28 1.64 -36.62
CA LEU A 876 43.05 2.46 -37.83
C LEU A 876 41.81 2.06 -38.66
N VAL A 877 40.91 3.05 -38.72
CA VAL A 877 39.63 3.16 -39.45
C VAL A 877 39.85 3.16 -40.97
N PRO A 878 38.82 2.79 -41.75
CA PRO A 878 38.49 3.60 -42.93
C PRO A 878 37.01 4.03 -42.97
N GLU A 879 36.83 5.32 -43.26
CA GLU A 879 35.58 5.91 -43.74
C GLU A 879 35.20 5.36 -45.12
N GLY A 880 33.90 5.29 -45.41
CA GLY A 880 33.38 4.99 -46.72
C GLY A 880 31.86 5.11 -46.77
N LEU A 881 31.40 6.16 -47.45
CA LEU A 881 30.02 6.58 -47.69
C LEU A 881 29.05 5.44 -48.08
N LEU A 882 27.76 5.61 -47.72
CA LEU A 882 26.66 5.69 -48.70
C LEU A 882 25.34 6.16 -48.04
N HIS A 883 24.78 7.23 -48.62
CA HIS A 883 23.42 7.72 -48.44
C HIS A 883 22.37 6.62 -48.70
N TYR A 884 21.19 6.68 -48.04
CA TYR A 884 19.90 6.98 -48.68
C TYR A 884 18.72 6.84 -47.70
N ASN A 885 18.04 7.97 -47.50
CA ASN A 885 16.60 8.22 -47.41
C ASN A 885 15.67 7.31 -46.57
N ALA A 886 15.04 7.97 -45.60
CA ALA A 886 13.70 7.67 -45.09
C ALA A 886 12.63 7.75 -46.21
N PRO A 887 11.46 7.16 -45.96
CA PRO A 887 10.28 8.03 -45.91
C PRO A 887 9.31 7.67 -44.76
N ASP A 888 8.83 8.71 -44.09
CA ASP A 888 7.45 8.80 -43.53
C ASP A 888 6.50 9.22 -44.68
N PRO A 889 5.17 9.06 -44.58
CA PRO A 889 4.36 8.90 -43.37
C PRO A 889 3.53 7.61 -43.24
#